data_AF-F2U468-F1
#
_entry.id   AF-F2U468-F1
#
_cell.length_a   1.000
_cell.length_b   1.000
_cell.length_c   1.000
_cell.angle_alpha   90.00
_cell.angle_beta   90.00
_cell.angle_gamma   90.00
#
_symmetry.space_group_name_H-M   'P 1'
#
loop_
_entity.id
_entity.type
_entity.pdbx_description
1 polymer ?
#
loop_
_entity_poly.entity_id
_entity_poly.type
_entity_poly.pdbx_seq_one_letter_code
_entity_poly.pdbx_strand_id
1 'polypeptide(L)'
;MTAYNPHPPQAESGPYDLFISVRFNEALGAAKALKAALTKQGFSVFLCAVAPGGDIATAIIDALHSCKMVIILGSPTYGEKTENKFISTFEELRYIIHQDKPFFLVKMCAKFLAPAAQFYLTNTIAYHAWRVNGNDDEHDVPESLVTAILDKYANLPHGENEKGLPYRDGFLGLGANGIFRNPMTSDEADKALLDRQDAAVGDFLLWRRKPHGQLTISVVTGAKETTHHAVTNDDAGQFLLDGTPLSAPCQTLADVVAHLTSAQEIIPCSLQHQVRPPKEDEVIYDYASAMGLQGTNGGSSGGWPQLPVSPEDLVEVVGDVRVKHPWSWRRLVALIVVVLLVLTAVVAVPVAVIGVGTASSGRGNKTTTIAMAITTTPTTTTATTTSSPATTPTSTTTSTTVPCTSPSSVDLDCASSNSRAAVSLVNACGVSEVFNCCCEEFYALSLVTGSITVTDFAAALNFGGVTSISGSVFASSLQLTSVDFGHLRFVGGTVDIGGNNLTTLNLNQLSQIGGDFNMQSNHLTALHLGALQSVGGDLTVTDNVLTAVNFMNVVTVGGTVDLNDNFLVEVDLGALQQVGGDFLASGMFLTSVNLLGLERVGGTLSFSSNDITTLDMGALTSVERLSVGLNPLTTLDLKNISSLYELAGTGNQVTSVDFGKVTSIEGSLHLRYSNKLKSLDFTPLQQTGEIQVDHSPLSEVVDFGTLTRVNGGLFIHASQLFHVNMTRIEHIDGFLNLANSLASIDFQQLTFIGGDIQAYFPKLATLNFQNVREISGVVRFSVGDIESVHFGDVTRIGEGLFLSDNNIRSIAWDNLTVIDGPLHVQGNSLTNLDCQGLGTCLCVDASVNITNCPELCGDC
;
A
#
# COMPACT_ATOMS: atom_id res chain seq x y z
N MET A 1 -28.94 -36.98 35.88
CA MET A 1 -27.99 -37.76 35.05
C MET A 1 -28.65 -37.88 33.70
N THR A 2 -28.21 -37.27 32.60
CA THR A 2 -26.86 -36.84 32.18
C THR A 2 -26.97 -35.72 31.13
N ALA A 3 -26.07 -34.73 31.28
CA ALA A 3 -25.46 -33.81 30.32
C ALA A 3 -26.19 -33.41 29.02
N TYR A 4 -26.66 -32.16 29.02
CA TYR A 4 -26.94 -31.33 27.85
C TYR A 4 -25.65 -30.57 27.51
N ASN A 5 -25.04 -30.84 26.36
CA ASN A 5 -23.83 -30.17 25.87
C ASN A 5 -24.24 -29.26 24.69
N PRO A 6 -24.12 -27.93 24.78
CA PRO A 6 -24.54 -27.02 23.71
C PRO A 6 -23.49 -26.98 22.58
N HIS A 7 -23.96 -27.10 21.34
CA HIS A 7 -23.18 -26.95 20.11
C HIS A 7 -22.59 -25.52 19.96
N PRO A 8 -21.44 -25.35 19.30
CA PRO A 8 -20.85 -24.05 18.98
C PRO A 8 -21.59 -23.36 17.81
N PRO A 9 -21.63 -22.01 17.77
CA PRO A 9 -22.40 -21.25 16.77
C PRO A 9 -21.74 -21.23 15.38
N GLN A 10 -22.58 -21.43 14.34
CA GLN A 10 -22.29 -21.22 12.91
C GLN A 10 -21.96 -19.75 12.61
N ALA A 11 -21.19 -19.48 11.55
CA ALA A 11 -20.85 -18.12 11.11
C ALA A 11 -22.06 -17.45 10.44
N GLU A 12 -22.70 -16.51 11.14
CA GLU A 12 -23.85 -15.73 10.67
C GLU A 12 -23.39 -14.63 9.70
N SER A 13 -23.79 -14.64 8.42
CA SER A 13 -23.56 -13.50 7.53
C SER A 13 -24.56 -12.36 7.85
N GLY A 14 -24.11 -11.38 8.63
CA GLY A 14 -24.83 -10.16 9.00
C GLY A 14 -23.87 -9.14 9.65
N PRO A 15 -24.27 -7.86 9.85
CA PRO A 15 -23.40 -6.87 10.47
C PRO A 15 -23.11 -7.27 11.92
N TYR A 16 -21.85 -7.62 12.21
CA TYR A 16 -21.45 -8.03 13.55
C TYR A 16 -21.43 -6.83 14.51
N ASP A 17 -21.74 -7.03 15.78
CA ASP A 17 -21.51 -5.98 16.77
C ASP A 17 -20.01 -5.90 17.09
N LEU A 18 -19.36 -7.06 17.24
CA LEU A 18 -17.97 -7.18 17.66
C LEU A 18 -17.17 -8.09 16.73
N PHE A 19 -15.94 -7.70 16.41
CA PHE A 19 -14.96 -8.54 15.70
C PHE A 19 -13.79 -8.84 16.64
N ILE A 20 -13.41 -10.10 16.83
CA ILE A 20 -12.22 -10.47 17.63
C ILE A 20 -11.03 -10.71 16.70
N SER A 21 -10.06 -9.80 16.75
CA SER A 21 -8.77 -9.95 16.08
C SER A 21 -7.79 -10.67 16.99
N VAL A 22 -7.26 -11.81 16.54
CA VAL A 22 -6.45 -12.71 17.38
C VAL A 22 -5.32 -13.37 16.60
N ARG A 23 -4.16 -13.52 17.26
CA ARG A 23 -3.10 -14.42 16.79
C ARG A 23 -3.47 -15.86 17.14
N PHE A 24 -3.94 -16.62 16.15
CA PHE A 24 -4.47 -17.97 16.34
C PHE A 24 -3.58 -18.91 17.17
N ASN A 25 -2.28 -18.95 16.87
CA ASN A 25 -1.35 -19.86 17.54
C ASN A 25 -1.03 -19.47 18.99
N GLU A 26 -1.48 -18.32 19.49
CA GLU A 26 -1.12 -17.82 20.83
C GLU A 26 -2.31 -17.57 21.76
N ALA A 27 -3.51 -17.33 21.21
CA ALA A 27 -4.65 -16.86 22.01
C ALA A 27 -6.02 -17.37 21.52
N LEU A 28 -6.08 -18.40 20.67
CA LEU A 28 -7.35 -18.92 20.14
C LEU A 28 -8.28 -19.46 21.24
N GLY A 29 -7.77 -20.20 22.22
CA GLY A 29 -8.58 -20.69 23.35
C GLY A 29 -9.23 -19.55 24.13
N ALA A 30 -8.45 -18.49 24.40
CA ALA A 30 -8.94 -17.29 25.09
C ALA A 30 -9.98 -16.53 24.26
N ALA A 31 -9.78 -16.44 22.94
CA ALA A 31 -10.74 -15.83 22.02
C ALA A 31 -12.08 -16.58 21.98
N LYS A 32 -12.07 -17.92 21.97
CA LYS A 32 -13.29 -18.74 22.02
C LYS A 32 -14.05 -18.52 23.33
N ALA A 33 -13.35 -18.52 24.47
CA ALA A 33 -13.94 -18.29 25.78
C ALA A 33 -14.58 -16.89 25.87
N LEU A 34 -13.88 -15.86 25.37
CA LEU A 34 -14.37 -14.48 25.34
C LEU A 34 -15.58 -14.33 24.41
N LYS A 35 -15.56 -14.94 23.22
CA LYS A 35 -16.71 -15.00 22.32
C LYS A 35 -17.93 -15.59 23.03
N ALA A 36 -17.77 -16.75 23.67
CA ALA A 36 -18.88 -17.40 24.39
C ALA A 36 -19.43 -16.52 25.53
N ALA A 37 -18.58 -15.79 26.25
CA ALA A 37 -19.00 -14.87 27.30
C ALA A 37 -19.78 -13.66 26.75
N LEU A 38 -19.34 -13.08 25.63
CA LEU A 38 -20.00 -11.92 25.00
C LEU A 38 -21.30 -12.30 24.29
N THR A 39 -21.35 -13.46 23.63
CA THR A 39 -22.59 -13.97 23.02
C THR A 39 -23.67 -14.25 24.07
N LYS A 40 -23.29 -14.70 25.29
CA LYS A 40 -24.24 -14.82 26.42
C LYS A 40 -24.85 -13.48 26.86
N GLN A 41 -24.19 -12.36 26.56
CA GLN A 41 -24.69 -11.01 26.81
C GLN A 41 -25.51 -10.44 25.64
N GLY A 42 -25.74 -11.23 24.58
CA GLY A 42 -26.60 -10.87 23.44
C GLY A 42 -25.90 -10.22 22.26
N PHE A 43 -24.56 -10.22 22.20
CA PHE A 43 -23.80 -9.63 21.09
C PHE A 43 -23.59 -10.61 19.94
N SER A 44 -23.70 -10.12 18.70
CA SER A 44 -23.18 -10.85 17.53
C SER A 44 -21.67 -10.64 17.42
N VAL A 45 -20.90 -11.73 17.59
CA VAL A 45 -19.43 -11.68 17.68
C VAL A 45 -18.78 -12.53 16.61
N PHE A 46 -18.06 -11.89 15.70
CA PHE A 46 -17.21 -12.56 14.74
C PHE A 46 -15.89 -12.99 15.40
N LEU A 47 -15.57 -14.26 15.24
CA LEU A 47 -14.25 -14.83 15.49
C LEU A 47 -14.07 -15.84 14.38
N CYS A 48 -13.09 -15.60 13.50
CA CYS A 48 -12.81 -16.50 12.40
C CYS A 48 -12.50 -17.90 12.97
N ALA A 49 -13.34 -18.88 12.64
CA ALA A 49 -13.17 -20.28 12.98
C ALA A 49 -13.01 -21.05 11.66
N VAL A 50 -11.87 -21.71 11.48
CA VAL A 50 -11.53 -22.37 10.22
C VAL A 50 -12.37 -23.63 10.04
N ALA A 51 -13.24 -23.63 9.03
CA ALA A 51 -13.71 -24.84 8.36
C ALA A 51 -13.16 -24.82 6.90
N PRO A 52 -12.83 -25.97 6.30
CA PRO A 52 -12.21 -26.01 4.96
C PRO A 52 -13.19 -25.56 3.86
N GLY A 53 -12.72 -24.76 2.90
CA GLY A 53 -13.40 -24.54 1.60
C GLY A 53 -14.12 -23.20 1.39
N GLY A 54 -14.09 -22.26 2.34
CA GLY A 54 -14.66 -20.91 2.15
C GLY A 54 -13.61 -19.84 1.80
N ASP A 55 -14.05 -18.75 1.17
CA ASP A 55 -13.24 -17.53 1.00
C ASP A 55 -13.14 -16.78 2.35
N ILE A 56 -12.22 -17.25 3.19
CA ILE A 56 -11.95 -16.73 4.53
C ILE A 56 -11.52 -15.25 4.48
N ALA A 57 -10.87 -14.81 3.40
CA ALA A 57 -10.39 -13.44 3.27
C ALA A 57 -11.56 -12.47 3.11
N THR A 58 -12.51 -12.77 2.22
CA THR A 58 -13.71 -11.95 2.04
C THR A 58 -14.55 -11.90 3.31
N ALA A 59 -14.74 -13.04 4.00
CA ALA A 59 -15.48 -13.07 5.26
C ALA A 59 -14.82 -12.24 6.38
N ILE A 60 -13.49 -12.25 6.48
CA ILE A 60 -12.74 -11.42 7.43
C ILE A 60 -12.86 -9.94 7.07
N ILE A 61 -12.72 -9.59 5.78
CA ILE A 61 -12.84 -8.19 5.31
C ILE A 61 -14.24 -7.67 5.59
N ASP A 62 -15.27 -8.42 5.20
CA ASP A 62 -16.67 -8.00 5.38
C ASP A 62 -17.02 -7.90 6.86
N ALA A 63 -16.57 -8.84 7.69
CA ALA A 63 -16.83 -8.81 9.13
C ALA A 63 -16.07 -7.65 9.83
N LEU A 64 -14.81 -7.42 9.46
CA LEU A 64 -14.00 -6.33 10.02
C LEU A 64 -14.51 -4.95 9.56
N HIS A 65 -14.97 -4.86 8.31
CA HIS A 65 -15.57 -3.64 7.76
C HIS A 65 -16.92 -3.35 8.42
N SER A 66 -17.79 -4.36 8.55
CA SER A 66 -19.16 -4.20 9.07
C SER A 66 -19.27 -4.13 10.59
N CYS A 67 -18.27 -4.59 11.36
CA CYS A 67 -18.39 -4.61 12.82
C CYS A 67 -18.46 -3.21 13.44
N LYS A 68 -19.11 -3.03 14.60
CA LYS A 68 -19.14 -1.71 15.28
C LYS A 68 -17.89 -1.44 16.11
N MET A 69 -17.28 -2.48 16.69
CA MET A 69 -16.02 -2.37 17.43
C MET A 69 -15.18 -3.64 17.32
N VAL A 70 -13.87 -3.47 17.24
CA VAL A 70 -12.90 -4.56 17.18
C VAL A 70 -12.33 -4.85 18.57
N ILE A 71 -12.15 -6.11 18.94
CA ILE A 71 -11.47 -6.53 20.16
C ILE A 71 -10.12 -7.11 19.74
N ILE A 72 -9.05 -6.42 20.11
CA ILE A 72 -7.67 -6.85 19.82
C ILE A 72 -7.16 -7.69 20.99
N LEU A 73 -6.88 -8.96 20.73
CA LEU A 73 -6.17 -9.83 21.68
C LEU A 73 -4.65 -9.72 21.45
N GLY A 74 -4.04 -8.77 22.16
CA GLY A 74 -2.63 -8.41 22.02
C GLY A 74 -1.67 -9.41 22.69
N SER A 75 -1.47 -10.55 22.04
CA SER A 75 -0.46 -11.57 22.39
C SER A 75 0.97 -11.15 21.96
N PRO A 76 2.04 -11.85 22.38
CA PRO A 76 3.42 -11.46 22.10
C PRO A 76 3.71 -11.18 20.62
N THR A 77 3.27 -12.04 19.68
CA THR A 77 3.54 -11.86 18.24
C THR A 77 2.36 -11.26 17.46
N TYR A 78 1.38 -10.69 18.16
CA TYR A 78 0.27 -10.00 17.50
C TYR A 78 0.81 -8.82 16.66
N GLY A 79 0.41 -8.73 15.39
CA GLY A 79 0.92 -7.73 14.44
C GLY A 79 2.15 -8.17 13.64
N GLU A 80 2.60 -9.42 13.76
CA GLU A 80 3.59 -9.98 12.83
C GLU A 80 2.94 -10.47 11.54
N LYS A 81 3.52 -10.10 10.40
CA LYS A 81 3.12 -10.63 9.09
C LYS A 81 3.39 -12.14 9.04
N THR A 82 2.41 -12.93 8.62
CA THR A 82 2.60 -14.36 8.34
C THR A 82 2.74 -14.58 6.84
N GLU A 83 3.68 -15.44 6.43
CA GLU A 83 3.99 -15.74 5.02
C GLU A 83 2.88 -16.54 4.28
N ASN A 84 1.78 -16.88 4.95
CA ASN A 84 0.66 -17.59 4.33
C ASN A 84 -0.34 -16.61 3.69
N LYS A 85 -0.99 -17.04 2.59
CA LYS A 85 -1.96 -16.31 1.72
C LYS A 85 -3.26 -15.80 2.39
N PHE A 86 -3.31 -15.62 3.71
CA PHE A 86 -4.48 -15.09 4.43
C PHE A 86 -4.15 -13.73 5.06
N ILE A 87 -5.17 -12.89 5.27
CA ILE A 87 -5.06 -11.63 6.02
C ILE A 87 -4.49 -11.95 7.40
N SER A 88 -3.31 -11.43 7.73
CA SER A 88 -2.68 -11.66 9.03
C SER A 88 -3.09 -10.58 10.02
N THR A 89 -2.75 -10.77 11.30
CA THR A 89 -2.99 -9.73 12.31
C THR A 89 -2.20 -8.44 12.05
N PHE A 90 -1.21 -8.46 11.15
CA PHE A 90 -0.55 -7.25 10.64
C PHE A 90 -1.48 -6.43 9.74
N GLU A 91 -2.11 -7.05 8.74
CA GLU A 91 -3.06 -6.39 7.85
C GLU A 91 -4.33 -5.95 8.60
N GLU A 92 -4.84 -6.77 9.53
CA GLU A 92 -5.98 -6.39 10.39
C GLU A 92 -5.63 -5.17 11.25
N LEU A 93 -4.47 -5.18 11.94
CA LEU A 93 -4.02 -4.05 12.77
C LEU A 93 -3.85 -2.78 11.93
N ARG A 94 -3.25 -2.89 10.74
CA ARG A 94 -3.17 -1.74 9.82
C ARG A 94 -4.56 -1.25 9.47
N TYR A 95 -5.46 -2.12 9.04
CA TYR A 95 -6.81 -1.71 8.66
C TYR A 95 -7.56 -1.02 9.82
N ILE A 96 -7.53 -1.60 11.03
CA ILE A 96 -8.16 -1.02 12.23
C ILE A 96 -7.68 0.40 12.49
N ILE A 97 -6.36 0.62 12.40
CA ILE A 97 -5.75 1.92 12.67
C ILE A 97 -5.99 2.91 11.52
N HIS A 98 -5.85 2.48 10.27
CA HIS A 98 -5.98 3.37 9.11
C HIS A 98 -7.43 3.79 8.85
N GLN A 99 -8.41 3.00 9.30
CA GLN A 99 -9.85 3.31 9.18
C GLN A 99 -10.44 3.91 10.46
N ASP A 100 -9.61 4.26 11.45
CA ASP A 100 -10.04 4.74 12.77
C ASP A 100 -11.13 3.86 13.40
N LYS A 101 -11.06 2.54 13.18
CA LYS A 101 -12.08 1.60 13.62
C LYS A 101 -12.06 1.55 15.15
N PRO A 102 -13.20 1.74 15.84
CA PRO A 102 -13.22 1.66 17.29
C PRO A 102 -12.70 0.29 17.72
N PHE A 103 -11.72 0.25 18.62
CA PHE A 103 -11.18 -1.00 19.11
C PHE A 103 -11.00 -1.04 20.63
N PHE A 104 -11.09 -2.22 21.23
CA PHE A 104 -10.79 -2.50 22.62
C PHE A 104 -9.52 -3.36 22.69
N LEU A 105 -8.47 -2.86 23.36
CA LEU A 105 -7.21 -3.59 23.50
C LEU A 105 -7.22 -4.46 24.76
N VAL A 106 -7.07 -5.77 24.57
CA VAL A 106 -6.78 -6.72 25.64
C VAL A 106 -5.30 -7.08 25.58
N LYS A 107 -4.51 -6.56 26.52
CA LYS A 107 -3.06 -6.77 26.54
C LYS A 107 -2.72 -8.07 27.27
N MET A 108 -2.28 -9.07 26.52
CA MET A 108 -2.00 -10.42 27.02
C MET A 108 -0.51 -10.66 27.32
N CYS A 109 0.36 -9.74 26.88
CA CYS A 109 1.80 -9.81 27.07
C CYS A 109 2.34 -8.59 27.83
N ALA A 110 3.55 -8.70 28.39
CA ALA A 110 4.22 -7.55 28.99
C ALA A 110 4.68 -6.54 27.93
N LYS A 111 5.14 -7.04 26.78
CA LYS A 111 5.64 -6.27 25.64
C LYS A 111 5.30 -7.02 24.35
N PHE A 112 4.82 -6.29 23.34
CA PHE A 112 4.70 -6.81 21.98
C PHE A 112 6.09 -7.09 21.40
N LEU A 113 6.24 -8.22 20.72
CA LEU A 113 7.44 -8.60 19.97
C LEU A 113 7.36 -8.06 18.54
N ALA A 114 6.16 -8.00 17.95
CA ALA A 114 5.94 -7.46 16.61
C ALA A 114 6.21 -5.93 16.55
N PRO A 115 7.03 -5.43 15.62
CA PRO A 115 7.28 -3.98 15.45
C PRO A 115 6.00 -3.18 15.17
N ALA A 116 5.10 -3.69 14.33
CA ALA A 116 3.85 -3.01 13.99
C ALA A 116 2.94 -2.80 15.22
N ALA A 117 2.80 -3.80 16.08
CA ALA A 117 2.05 -3.64 17.33
C ALA A 117 2.79 -2.76 18.34
N GLN A 118 4.13 -2.76 18.39
CA GLN A 118 4.88 -1.80 19.21
C GLN A 118 4.65 -0.35 18.76
N PHE A 119 4.53 -0.14 17.44
CA PHE A 119 4.33 1.16 16.83
C PHE A 119 2.90 1.67 17.00
N TYR A 120 1.90 0.86 16.65
CA TYR A 120 0.50 1.27 16.68
C TYR A 120 -0.18 1.08 18.04
N LEU A 121 0.22 0.09 18.84
CA LEU A 121 -0.37 -0.22 20.15
C LEU A 121 0.59 0.19 21.28
N THR A 122 0.94 1.47 21.30
CA THR A 122 1.89 2.04 22.27
C THR A 122 1.36 1.97 23.71
N ASN A 123 2.23 2.23 24.69
CA ASN A 123 1.86 2.19 26.11
C ASN A 123 0.85 3.28 26.54
N THR A 124 0.51 4.23 25.66
CA THR A 124 -0.49 5.28 25.95
C THR A 124 -1.91 4.82 25.65
N ILE A 125 -2.10 3.71 24.93
CA ILE A 125 -3.42 3.16 24.63
C ILE A 125 -3.98 2.47 25.86
N ALA A 126 -5.20 2.85 26.25
CA ALA A 126 -5.93 2.19 27.32
C ALA A 126 -6.19 0.72 26.97
N TYR A 127 -5.82 -0.18 27.88
CA TYR A 127 -5.97 -1.63 27.69
C TYR A 127 -6.50 -2.30 28.95
N HIS A 128 -7.14 -3.44 28.78
CA HIS A 128 -7.42 -4.36 29.88
C HIS A 128 -6.38 -5.49 29.89
N ALA A 129 -5.71 -5.69 31.02
CA ALA A 129 -4.76 -6.78 31.14
C ALA A 129 -5.50 -8.11 31.28
N TRP A 130 -5.14 -9.10 30.47
CA TRP A 130 -5.64 -10.48 30.65
C TRP A 130 -4.54 -11.45 30.21
N ARG A 131 -3.80 -11.98 31.18
CA ARG A 131 -2.70 -12.92 30.92
C ARG A 131 -3.21 -14.34 31.05
N VAL A 132 -3.14 -15.08 29.96
CA VAL A 132 -3.55 -16.48 29.89
C VAL A 132 -2.31 -17.32 29.59
N ASN A 133 -2.15 -18.44 30.29
CA ASN A 133 -1.01 -19.34 30.12
C ASN A 133 -1.48 -20.58 29.34
N GLY A 134 -0.98 -20.78 28.11
CA GLY A 134 -1.29 -21.96 27.29
C GLY A 134 -2.46 -21.78 26.31
N ASN A 135 -2.63 -22.75 25.41
CA ASN A 135 -3.66 -22.78 24.34
C ASN A 135 -4.85 -23.70 24.69
N ASP A 136 -5.06 -24.04 25.96
CA ASP A 136 -6.11 -24.96 26.38
C ASP A 136 -7.52 -24.35 26.19
N ASP A 137 -8.53 -25.16 25.89
CA ASP A 137 -9.89 -24.66 25.57
C ASP A 137 -10.70 -24.17 26.80
N GLU A 138 -10.19 -24.33 28.03
CA GLU A 138 -10.83 -23.87 29.28
C GLU A 138 -10.07 -22.67 29.89
N HIS A 139 -10.61 -21.47 29.67
CA HIS A 139 -10.11 -20.24 30.28
C HIS A 139 -11.25 -19.44 30.92
N ASP A 140 -11.10 -19.09 32.20
CA ASP A 140 -12.01 -18.20 32.89
C ASP A 140 -11.84 -16.76 32.37
N VAL A 141 -12.87 -16.25 31.71
CA VAL A 141 -12.93 -14.85 31.27
C VAL A 141 -13.26 -13.98 32.49
N PRO A 142 -12.40 -13.02 32.88
CA PRO A 142 -12.68 -12.14 34.01
C PRO A 142 -13.98 -11.37 33.79
N GLU A 143 -14.88 -11.36 34.78
CA GLU A 143 -16.12 -10.58 34.71
C GLU A 143 -15.83 -9.09 34.47
N SER A 144 -14.75 -8.57 35.05
CA SER A 144 -14.29 -7.19 34.82
C SER A 144 -13.92 -6.90 33.36
N LEU A 145 -13.42 -7.90 32.62
CA LEU A 145 -13.09 -7.75 31.20
C LEU A 145 -14.36 -7.65 30.36
N VAL A 146 -15.33 -8.52 30.62
CA VAL A 146 -16.64 -8.49 29.93
C VAL A 146 -17.32 -7.15 30.20
N THR A 147 -17.40 -6.72 31.46
CA THR A 147 -17.99 -5.43 31.83
C THR A 147 -17.28 -4.25 31.15
N ALA A 148 -15.94 -4.24 31.12
CA ALA A 148 -15.19 -3.17 30.46
C ALA A 148 -15.44 -3.11 28.94
N ILE A 149 -15.62 -4.26 28.28
CA ILE A 149 -15.97 -4.32 26.86
C ILE A 149 -17.38 -3.78 26.64
N LEU A 150 -18.35 -4.19 27.48
CA LEU A 150 -19.73 -3.70 27.42
C LEU A 150 -19.80 -2.18 27.63
N ASP A 151 -19.08 -1.67 28.62
CA ASP A 151 -19.00 -0.24 28.91
C ASP A 151 -18.40 0.53 27.74
N LYS A 152 -17.30 0.03 27.14
CA LYS A 152 -16.72 0.69 25.97
C LYS A 152 -17.67 0.66 24.78
N TYR A 153 -18.36 -0.47 24.57
CA TYR A 153 -19.30 -0.63 23.47
C TYR A 153 -20.53 0.27 23.62
N ALA A 154 -21.10 0.37 24.81
CA ALA A 154 -22.25 1.23 25.10
C ALA A 154 -21.91 2.74 24.98
N ASN A 155 -20.63 3.08 25.13
CA ASN A 155 -20.11 4.43 24.95
C ASN A 155 -19.45 4.66 23.59
N LEU A 156 -19.65 3.75 22.62
CA LEU A 156 -19.28 4.03 21.24
C LEU A 156 -20.09 5.21 20.74
N PRO A 157 -19.49 6.13 19.98
CA PRO A 157 -20.23 7.24 19.40
C PRO A 157 -21.32 6.67 18.49
N HIS A 158 -22.58 6.77 18.93
CA HIS A 158 -23.74 6.42 18.14
C HIS A 158 -23.87 7.43 17.01
N GLY A 159 -23.85 6.97 15.77
CA GLY A 159 -24.12 7.80 14.61
C GLY A 159 -25.57 8.27 14.61
N GLU A 160 -25.82 9.44 15.18
CA GLU A 160 -26.66 10.45 14.54
C GLU A 160 -25.87 11.76 14.54
N ASN A 161 -25.78 12.39 13.38
CA ASN A 161 -25.04 13.62 13.14
C ASN A 161 -25.33 14.72 14.19
N GLU A 162 -24.37 15.04 15.07
CA GLU A 162 -24.04 16.40 15.53
C GLU A 162 -22.81 16.41 16.48
N LYS A 163 -21.78 17.18 16.09
CA LYS A 163 -20.79 17.91 16.92
C LYS A 163 -19.88 17.15 17.91
N GLY A 164 -18.57 17.33 17.70
CA GLY A 164 -17.48 17.03 18.66
C GLY A 164 -17.59 17.82 19.97
N LEU A 165 -16.72 17.68 20.98
CA LEU A 165 -15.31 17.28 21.17
C LEU A 165 -15.14 17.10 22.72
N PRO A 166 -14.04 16.60 23.34
CA PRO A 166 -12.64 16.94 23.03
C PRO A 166 -11.61 15.78 23.09
N TYR A 167 -10.64 15.80 22.18
CA TYR A 167 -9.33 15.22 22.44
C TYR A 167 -8.27 16.29 22.26
N ARG A 168 -7.48 16.51 23.32
CA ARG A 168 -6.31 17.39 23.33
C ARG A 168 -5.07 16.58 22.97
N ASP A 169 -4.43 17.06 21.93
CA ASP A 169 -3.00 17.20 21.67
C ASP A 169 -2.01 16.08 22.03
N GLY A 170 -1.48 15.53 20.93
CA GLY A 170 -0.18 14.91 20.82
C GLY A 170 0.19 14.72 19.35
N PHE A 171 0.44 15.84 18.65
CA PHE A 171 1.35 16.04 17.49
C PHE A 171 2.04 14.76 16.94
N LEU A 172 2.10 14.39 15.66
CA LEU A 172 1.92 15.09 14.37
C LEU A 172 1.82 14.02 13.26
N GLY A 173 0.82 14.15 12.38
CA GLY A 173 0.79 13.52 11.06
C GLY A 173 0.08 14.49 10.10
N LEU A 174 0.84 15.36 9.43
CA LEU A 174 0.34 16.32 8.43
C LEU A 174 1.26 16.27 7.19
N GLY A 175 0.67 16.19 5.99
CA GLY A 175 1.38 16.03 4.72
C GLY A 175 2.17 17.28 4.29
N ALA A 176 3.21 17.03 3.48
CA ALA A 176 4.40 17.86 3.30
C ALA A 176 4.27 19.27 2.68
N ASN A 177 3.11 19.91 2.61
CA ASN A 177 3.00 21.35 2.26
C ASN A 177 1.73 22.05 2.81
N GLY A 178 0.81 21.34 3.47
CA GLY A 178 -0.37 21.91 4.13
C GLY A 178 -1.35 22.75 3.28
N ILE A 179 -1.23 22.77 1.96
CA ILE A 179 -2.18 23.45 1.07
C ILE A 179 -3.43 22.59 0.89
N PHE A 180 -4.60 23.16 1.14
CA PHE A 180 -5.86 22.48 0.87
C PHE A 180 -6.25 22.55 -0.62
N ARG A 181 -6.62 21.40 -1.23
CA ARG A 181 -6.79 21.24 -2.69
C ARG A 181 -8.15 21.66 -3.24
N ASN A 182 -9.24 21.63 -2.45
CA ASN A 182 -10.57 22.05 -2.92
C ASN A 182 -10.80 23.56 -2.63
N PRO A 183 -11.25 24.36 -3.62
CA PRO A 183 -11.54 25.76 -3.37
C PRO A 183 -12.65 25.93 -2.32
N MET A 184 -12.57 26.94 -1.44
CA MET A 184 -13.59 27.23 -0.43
C MET A 184 -13.93 28.73 -0.39
N THR A 185 -14.84 29.16 0.47
CA THR A 185 -15.18 30.56 0.76
C THR A 185 -14.45 31.05 2.01
N SER A 186 -14.41 32.37 2.23
CA SER A 186 -13.83 32.94 3.47
C SER A 186 -14.54 32.41 4.71
N ASP A 187 -15.87 32.31 4.68
CA ASP A 187 -16.69 31.78 5.78
C ASP A 187 -16.41 30.30 6.07
N GLU A 188 -16.12 29.49 5.05
CA GLU A 188 -15.72 28.08 5.20
C GLU A 188 -14.33 27.97 5.85
N ALA A 189 -13.40 28.86 5.46
CA ALA A 189 -12.07 28.95 6.06
C ALA A 189 -12.12 29.43 7.52
N ASP A 190 -13.01 30.37 7.83
CA ASP A 190 -13.22 30.87 9.19
C ASP A 190 -13.76 29.79 10.11
N LYS A 191 -14.76 29.03 9.66
CA LYS A 191 -15.27 27.88 10.42
C LYS A 191 -14.18 26.84 10.64
N ALA A 192 -13.39 26.51 9.62
CA ALA A 192 -12.29 25.56 9.77
C ALA A 192 -11.25 26.01 10.81
N LEU A 193 -11.00 27.32 10.93
CA LEU A 193 -10.05 27.87 11.91
C LEU A 193 -10.66 28.06 13.30
N LEU A 194 -11.90 28.55 13.40
CA LEU A 194 -12.51 29.07 14.63
C LEU A 194 -13.49 28.09 15.32
N ASP A 195 -14.06 27.11 14.61
CA ASP A 195 -14.95 26.10 15.23
C ASP A 195 -14.14 25.04 16.01
N ARG A 196 -12.82 25.09 15.89
CA ARG A 196 -11.88 24.31 16.69
C ARG A 196 -11.87 24.76 18.14
N GLN A 197 -12.01 23.81 19.06
CA GLN A 197 -12.00 24.07 20.50
C GLN A 197 -10.62 24.54 21.02
N ASP A 198 -9.56 24.31 20.24
CA ASP A 198 -8.17 24.66 20.48
C ASP A 198 -7.67 25.82 19.60
N ALA A 199 -8.56 26.55 18.92
CA ALA A 199 -8.17 27.68 18.06
C ALA A 199 -7.37 28.74 18.83
N ALA A 200 -6.13 28.98 18.40
CA ALA A 200 -5.22 29.93 19.03
C ALA A 200 -4.81 31.06 18.08
N VAL A 201 -4.42 32.21 18.65
CA VAL A 201 -3.87 33.32 17.86
C VAL A 201 -2.59 32.85 17.14
N GLY A 202 -2.55 33.05 15.83
CA GLY A 202 -1.49 32.56 14.95
C GLY A 202 -1.79 31.23 14.26
N ASP A 203 -2.88 30.54 14.59
CA ASP A 203 -3.34 29.40 13.79
C ASP A 203 -3.73 29.87 12.38
N PHE A 204 -3.36 29.10 11.36
CA PHE A 204 -3.51 29.51 9.98
C PHE A 204 -3.94 28.39 9.03
N LEU A 205 -4.53 28.76 7.89
CA LEU A 205 -5.00 27.85 6.85
C LEU A 205 -4.59 28.40 5.48
N LEU A 206 -4.01 27.54 4.63
CA LEU A 206 -3.68 27.84 3.24
C LEU A 206 -4.65 27.12 2.30
N TRP A 207 -5.36 27.89 1.47
CA TRP A 207 -6.49 27.40 0.67
C TRP A 207 -6.69 28.25 -0.61
N ARG A 208 -7.56 27.80 -1.51
CA ARG A 208 -7.92 28.51 -2.75
C ARG A 208 -9.34 29.07 -2.70
N ARG A 209 -9.56 30.32 -3.12
CA ARG A 209 -10.88 30.98 -3.03
C ARG A 209 -11.85 30.60 -4.16
N LYS A 210 -13.10 30.27 -3.86
CA LYS A 210 -14.22 30.16 -4.82
C LYS A 210 -14.58 31.55 -5.39
N PRO A 211 -14.86 31.71 -6.69
CA PRO A 211 -14.79 30.74 -7.79
C PRO A 211 -13.47 30.77 -8.60
N HIS A 212 -12.51 31.64 -8.25
CA HIS A 212 -11.37 31.98 -9.12
C HIS A 212 -10.04 31.31 -8.74
N GLY A 213 -9.99 30.50 -7.69
CA GLY A 213 -8.81 29.70 -7.32
C GLY A 213 -7.64 30.47 -6.69
N GLN A 214 -7.86 31.73 -6.30
CA GLN A 214 -6.86 32.62 -5.68
C GLN A 214 -6.32 31.99 -4.39
N LEU A 215 -5.00 31.73 -4.33
CA LEU A 215 -4.34 31.26 -3.12
C LEU A 215 -4.47 32.30 -2.02
N THR A 216 -4.95 31.89 -0.85
CA THR A 216 -5.27 32.75 0.28
C THR A 216 -4.73 32.10 1.55
N ILE A 217 -4.12 32.90 2.43
CA ILE A 217 -3.78 32.50 3.80
C ILE A 217 -4.75 33.17 4.76
N SER A 218 -5.43 32.36 5.57
CA SER A 218 -6.28 32.84 6.66
C SER A 218 -5.53 32.66 7.98
N VAL A 219 -5.56 33.65 8.88
CA VAL A 219 -4.87 33.61 10.18
C VAL A 219 -5.78 34.08 11.29
N VAL A 220 -5.80 33.37 12.41
CA VAL A 220 -6.51 33.74 13.64
C VAL A 220 -5.73 34.87 14.35
N THR A 221 -6.36 36.04 14.50
CA THR A 221 -5.74 37.22 15.13
C THR A 221 -6.31 37.53 16.52
N GLY A 222 -7.41 36.87 16.92
CA GLY A 222 -8.05 37.03 18.22
C GLY A 222 -8.99 35.87 18.54
N ALA A 223 -9.64 35.89 19.71
CA ALA A 223 -10.42 34.76 20.24
C ALA A 223 -11.58 34.30 19.32
N LYS A 224 -12.02 35.12 18.36
CA LYS A 224 -12.99 34.80 17.29
C LYS A 224 -12.77 35.65 16.02
N GLU A 225 -11.54 36.10 15.79
CA GLU A 225 -11.25 36.99 14.66
C GLU A 225 -10.20 36.35 13.77
N THR A 226 -10.48 36.32 12.47
CA THR A 226 -9.59 35.84 11.41
C THR A 226 -9.34 36.98 10.42
N THR A 227 -8.16 36.94 9.80
CA THR A 227 -7.79 37.82 8.70
C THR A 227 -7.44 36.97 7.49
N HIS A 228 -7.82 37.42 6.30
CA HIS A 228 -7.56 36.71 5.04
C HIS A 228 -6.69 37.56 4.14
N HIS A 229 -5.58 36.97 3.71
CA HIS A 229 -4.60 37.65 2.88
C HIS A 229 -4.41 36.88 1.58
N ALA A 230 -4.56 37.57 0.45
CA ALA A 230 -4.35 37.00 -0.87
C ALA A 230 -2.85 36.82 -1.12
N VAL A 231 -2.46 35.65 -1.60
CA VAL A 231 -1.08 35.34 -2.01
C VAL A 231 -1.04 35.31 -3.54
N THR A 232 -0.33 36.25 -4.14
CA THR A 232 -0.16 36.39 -5.60
C THR A 232 1.33 36.40 -5.97
N ASN A 233 1.65 36.29 -7.27
CA ASN A 233 2.99 36.52 -7.80
C ASN A 233 3.00 37.77 -8.67
N ASP A 234 4.11 38.52 -8.67
CA ASP A 234 4.36 39.59 -9.63
C ASP A 234 4.88 39.04 -10.98
N ASP A 235 5.04 39.92 -11.98
CA ASP A 235 5.55 39.55 -13.31
C ASP A 235 6.99 38.98 -13.31
N ALA A 236 7.71 39.10 -12.19
CA ALA A 236 9.04 38.53 -11.98
C ALA A 236 9.03 37.22 -11.16
N GLY A 237 7.84 36.71 -10.80
CA GLY A 237 7.66 35.48 -10.04
C GLY A 237 7.88 35.62 -8.53
N GLN A 238 7.90 36.84 -7.98
CA GLN A 238 8.01 37.07 -6.54
C GLN A 238 6.65 37.09 -5.87
N PHE A 239 6.53 36.44 -4.71
CA PHE A 239 5.30 36.42 -3.93
C PHE A 239 4.96 37.81 -3.36
N LEU A 240 3.69 38.19 -3.51
CA LEU A 240 3.05 39.39 -3.00
C LEU A 240 1.96 38.96 -1.99
N LEU A 241 1.80 39.72 -0.91
CA LEU A 241 0.70 39.56 0.05
C LEU A 241 -0.24 40.76 -0.05
N ASP A 242 -1.51 40.52 -0.40
CA ASP A 242 -2.51 41.57 -0.70
C ASP A 242 -2.02 42.63 -1.70
N GLY A 243 -1.22 42.21 -2.69
CA GLY A 243 -0.64 43.10 -3.69
C GLY A 243 0.56 43.93 -3.22
N THR A 244 1.03 43.73 -1.98
CA THR A 244 2.23 44.37 -1.42
C THR A 244 3.42 43.41 -1.44
N PRO A 245 4.61 43.82 -1.92
CA PRO A 245 5.81 42.99 -1.85
C PRO A 245 6.27 42.75 -0.40
N LEU A 246 6.64 41.50 -0.09
CA LEU A 246 7.29 41.13 1.17
C LEU A 246 8.67 41.82 1.30
N SER A 247 9.14 42.12 2.52
CA SER A 247 10.42 42.82 2.70
C SER A 247 11.63 42.04 2.19
N ALA A 248 11.55 40.72 2.16
CA ALA A 248 12.50 39.82 1.51
C ALA A 248 11.84 39.01 0.39
N PRO A 249 12.52 38.83 -0.76
CA PRO A 249 11.98 38.05 -1.86
C PRO A 249 11.90 36.57 -1.49
N CYS A 250 10.70 35.98 -1.57
CA CYS A 250 10.44 34.56 -1.33
C CYS A 250 10.27 33.83 -2.67
N GLN A 251 10.83 32.62 -2.81
CA GLN A 251 10.75 31.83 -4.05
C GLN A 251 9.79 30.63 -3.96
N THR A 252 9.54 30.12 -2.75
CA THR A 252 8.57 29.04 -2.50
C THR A 252 7.48 29.48 -1.51
N LEU A 253 6.36 28.75 -1.48
CA LEU A 253 5.30 29.03 -0.50
C LEU A 253 5.75 28.72 0.94
N ALA A 254 6.64 27.73 1.11
CA ALA A 254 7.27 27.46 2.39
C ALA A 254 8.12 28.64 2.87
N ASP A 255 8.86 29.29 1.96
CA ASP A 255 9.60 30.52 2.29
C ASP A 255 8.66 31.66 2.69
N VAL A 256 7.51 31.79 2.04
CA VAL A 256 6.49 32.79 2.41
C VAL A 256 5.98 32.55 3.84
N VAL A 257 5.61 31.31 4.18
CA VAL A 257 5.15 30.98 5.54
C VAL A 257 6.26 31.22 6.57
N ALA A 258 7.48 30.75 6.30
CA ALA A 258 8.63 30.97 7.18
C ALA A 258 8.94 32.48 7.35
N HIS A 259 8.87 33.25 6.27
CA HIS A 259 9.09 34.69 6.29
C HIS A 259 8.04 35.41 7.14
N LEU A 260 6.76 35.12 6.95
CA LEU A 260 5.65 35.69 7.72
C LEU A 260 5.77 35.36 9.23
N THR A 261 6.24 34.16 9.56
CA THR A 261 6.51 33.76 10.96
C THR A 261 7.64 34.59 11.58
N SER A 262 8.68 34.92 10.82
CA SER A 262 9.90 35.58 11.31
C SER A 262 9.83 37.12 11.35
N ALA A 263 9.12 37.75 10.41
CA ALA A 263 9.14 39.19 10.22
C ALA A 263 7.86 39.91 10.72
N GLN A 264 6.75 39.17 10.93
CA GLN A 264 5.43 39.72 11.33
C GLN A 264 4.98 40.92 10.49
N GLU A 265 5.37 40.95 9.22
CA GLU A 265 4.98 42.03 8.32
C GLU A 265 3.56 41.76 7.83
N ILE A 266 2.68 42.78 7.96
CA ILE A 266 1.28 42.79 7.51
C ILE A 266 0.33 41.92 8.37
N ILE A 267 0.79 40.77 8.89
CA ILE A 267 0.02 39.90 9.79
C ILE A 267 0.39 40.20 11.24
N PRO A 268 -0.58 40.52 12.13
CA PRO A 268 -0.31 41.09 13.47
C PRO A 268 0.22 40.09 14.51
N CYS A 269 0.46 38.83 14.13
CA CYS A 269 0.94 37.77 15.03
C CYS A 269 1.77 36.74 14.26
N SER A 270 2.65 36.01 14.97
CA SER A 270 3.44 34.93 14.36
C SER A 270 2.57 33.72 14.07
N LEU A 271 2.71 33.13 12.88
CA LEU A 271 2.04 31.89 12.51
C LEU A 271 2.51 30.73 13.39
N GLN A 272 1.57 29.90 13.84
CA GLN A 272 1.82 28.83 14.82
C GLN A 272 1.46 27.45 14.27
N HIS A 273 0.19 27.20 13.96
CA HIS A 273 -0.32 25.87 13.61
C HIS A 273 -1.17 25.91 12.35
N GLN A 274 -0.84 25.03 11.39
CA GLN A 274 -1.59 24.90 10.13
C GLN A 274 -2.78 23.94 10.27
N VAL A 275 -3.97 24.42 9.95
CA VAL A 275 -5.24 23.71 10.15
C VAL A 275 -5.69 23.02 8.85
N ARG A 276 -6.37 21.85 8.95
CA ARG A 276 -7.05 21.20 7.81
C ARG A 276 -8.58 21.38 7.86
N PRO A 277 -9.27 21.66 6.74
CA PRO A 277 -10.73 21.66 6.66
C PRO A 277 -11.34 20.24 6.63
N PRO A 278 -12.63 20.09 6.99
CA PRO A 278 -13.39 18.83 6.85
C PRO A 278 -13.66 18.45 5.38
N LYS A 279 -13.76 17.15 5.08
CA LYS A 279 -14.04 16.62 3.72
C LYS A 279 -15.50 16.90 3.29
N GLU A 280 -15.70 17.46 2.09
CA GLU A 280 -16.99 17.49 1.39
C GLU A 280 -17.29 16.09 0.83
N ASP A 281 -17.98 15.22 1.58
CA ASP A 281 -18.64 14.01 1.06
C ASP A 281 -19.91 13.68 1.88
N GLU A 282 -20.69 14.72 2.20
CA GLU A 282 -22.02 14.60 2.82
C GLU A 282 -23.13 15.03 1.84
N VAL A 283 -23.04 14.57 0.59
CA VAL A 283 -24.16 14.58 -0.36
C VAL A 283 -24.35 13.17 -0.92
N ILE A 284 -25.04 12.36 -0.13
CA ILE A 284 -25.59 11.07 -0.55
C ILE A 284 -26.67 11.33 -1.61
N TYR A 285 -26.45 10.86 -2.84
CA TYR A 285 -27.56 10.51 -3.72
C TYR A 285 -28.16 9.21 -3.20
N ASP A 286 -29.31 9.35 -2.55
CA ASP A 286 -30.15 8.27 -2.03
C ASP A 286 -30.70 7.41 -3.19
N TYR A 287 -30.18 6.19 -3.33
CA TYR A 287 -30.70 5.15 -4.21
C TYR A 287 -31.33 3.97 -3.43
N ALA A 288 -31.74 4.19 -2.17
CA ALA A 288 -32.38 3.17 -1.33
C ALA A 288 -33.93 3.25 -1.32
N SER A 289 -34.53 4.01 -2.24
CA SER A 289 -35.99 4.28 -2.26
C SER A 289 -36.72 3.78 -3.52
N ALA A 290 -36.26 2.71 -4.18
CA ALA A 290 -36.94 2.11 -5.33
C ALA A 290 -37.30 0.61 -5.21
N MET A 291 -37.08 -0.02 -4.06
CA MET A 291 -37.59 -1.37 -3.80
C MET A 291 -38.42 -1.35 -2.52
N GLY A 292 -39.64 -0.83 -2.64
CA GLY A 292 -40.66 -1.11 -1.66
C GLY A 292 -40.99 -2.60 -1.69
N LEU A 293 -40.85 -3.29 -0.56
CA LEU A 293 -41.84 -4.22 -0.03
C LEU A 293 -41.49 -4.56 1.43
N GLN A 294 -42.54 -4.55 2.25
CA GLN A 294 -42.57 -4.71 3.70
C GLN A 294 -42.30 -6.16 4.10
N GLY A 295 -41.70 -6.35 5.28
CA GLY A 295 -41.43 -7.67 5.82
C GLY A 295 -42.67 -8.45 6.26
N THR A 296 -42.53 -9.78 6.27
CA THR A 296 -43.21 -10.67 7.22
C THR A 296 -42.32 -11.88 7.52
N ASN A 297 -42.17 -12.16 8.81
CA ASN A 297 -41.51 -13.32 9.42
C ASN A 297 -42.13 -14.67 8.99
N GLY A 298 -41.31 -15.72 8.96
CA GLY A 298 -41.76 -17.13 9.06
C GLY A 298 -40.68 -18.13 8.63
N GLY A 299 -40.08 -18.83 9.59
CA GLY A 299 -38.97 -19.78 9.36
C GLY A 299 -39.36 -21.22 9.02
N SER A 300 -38.35 -22.02 8.67
CA SER A 300 -38.14 -23.48 8.84
C SER A 300 -37.10 -23.91 7.80
N SER A 301 -35.83 -24.13 8.15
CA SER A 301 -35.20 -25.31 8.77
C SER A 301 -35.08 -26.55 7.86
N GLY A 302 -33.82 -26.87 7.50
CA GLY A 302 -33.36 -28.19 7.04
C GLY A 302 -32.47 -28.06 5.79
N GLY A 303 -31.22 -28.51 5.74
CA GLY A 303 -30.34 -29.04 6.78
C GLY A 303 -29.53 -30.19 6.19
N TRP A 304 -28.60 -29.87 5.30
CA TRP A 304 -27.78 -30.84 4.60
C TRP A 304 -26.82 -31.55 5.66
N PRO A 305 -26.70 -32.91 5.81
CA PRO A 305 -25.58 -33.71 6.45
C PRO A 305 -24.34 -34.24 5.65
N GLN A 306 -23.18 -33.65 5.95
CA GLN A 306 -21.79 -33.87 5.49
C GLN A 306 -21.35 -35.31 5.08
N LEU A 307 -20.51 -35.44 4.04
CA LEU A 307 -19.60 -36.59 3.80
C LEU A 307 -18.18 -36.20 3.28
N PRO A 308 -17.15 -37.08 3.45
CA PRO A 308 -15.76 -36.69 3.71
C PRO A 308 -14.79 -36.93 2.54
N VAL A 309 -13.75 -36.09 2.39
CA VAL A 309 -12.57 -36.42 1.56
C VAL A 309 -11.28 -35.89 2.21
N SER A 310 -10.24 -36.72 2.18
CA SER A 310 -8.91 -36.51 2.77
C SER A 310 -8.03 -35.51 1.99
N PRO A 311 -7.15 -34.73 2.65
CA PRO A 311 -6.25 -33.79 1.99
C PRO A 311 -4.88 -34.43 1.70
N GLU A 312 -4.74 -35.09 0.56
CA GLU A 312 -3.44 -35.31 -0.08
C GLU A 312 -3.65 -35.09 -1.59
N ASP A 313 -2.80 -34.25 -2.19
CA ASP A 313 -2.74 -33.80 -3.59
C ASP A 313 -3.31 -32.39 -3.85
N LEU A 314 -2.44 -31.38 -3.67
CA LEU A 314 -2.27 -30.17 -4.50
C LEU A 314 -1.14 -29.31 -3.90
N VAL A 315 0.11 -29.70 -4.21
CA VAL A 315 1.34 -28.91 -4.02
C VAL A 315 2.07 -28.87 -5.35
N GLU A 316 2.49 -27.66 -5.76
CA GLU A 316 3.45 -27.23 -6.83
C GLU A 316 2.82 -26.15 -7.74
N VAL A 317 3.39 -24.98 -8.06
CA VAL A 317 4.73 -24.35 -7.93
C VAL A 317 4.57 -22.81 -7.91
N VAL A 318 5.15 -22.09 -6.93
CA VAL A 318 5.78 -20.76 -7.13
C VAL A 318 6.98 -20.70 -6.19
N GLY A 319 8.16 -20.38 -6.74
CA GLY A 319 9.48 -20.58 -6.13
C GLY A 319 9.78 -19.74 -4.88
N ASP A 320 10.46 -20.39 -3.94
CA ASP A 320 10.87 -19.91 -2.62
C ASP A 320 12.37 -19.55 -2.66
N VAL A 321 12.74 -18.28 -2.45
CA VAL A 321 14.14 -17.85 -2.26
C VAL A 321 14.41 -17.81 -0.76
N ARG A 322 15.07 -18.85 -0.23
CA ARG A 322 15.51 -18.92 1.17
C ARG A 322 16.85 -18.23 1.36
N VAL A 323 16.92 -17.24 2.26
CA VAL A 323 18.17 -16.82 2.90
C VAL A 323 18.15 -17.24 4.37
N LYS A 324 19.10 -18.10 4.77
CA LYS A 324 19.33 -18.53 6.16
C LYS A 324 20.36 -17.61 6.83
N HIS A 325 20.13 -17.18 8.08
CA HIS A 325 20.94 -17.56 9.26
C HIS A 325 20.52 -16.81 10.57
N PRO A 326 20.77 -17.39 11.77
CA PRO A 326 20.12 -16.98 13.02
C PRO A 326 21.02 -16.16 13.97
N TRP A 327 20.40 -15.28 14.78
CA TRP A 327 21.06 -14.60 15.92
C TRP A 327 20.66 -15.23 17.25
N SER A 328 21.64 -15.45 18.13
CA SER A 328 21.50 -16.20 19.39
C SER A 328 21.37 -15.30 20.63
N TRP A 329 20.40 -15.62 21.48
CA TRP A 329 20.00 -15.10 22.80
C TRP A 329 21.07 -14.65 23.83
N ARG A 330 22.36 -14.89 23.59
CA ARG A 330 23.42 -14.66 24.59
C ARG A 330 23.83 -13.19 24.78
N ARG A 331 23.47 -12.30 23.85
CA ARG A 331 23.80 -10.85 23.94
C ARG A 331 22.80 -10.01 24.73
N LEU A 332 21.55 -10.48 24.88
CA LEU A 332 20.51 -9.76 25.64
C LEU A 332 20.83 -9.68 27.15
N VAL A 333 21.52 -10.71 27.68
CA VAL A 333 21.87 -10.78 29.11
C VAL A 333 23.04 -9.84 29.45
N ALA A 334 23.94 -9.56 28.50
CA ALA A 334 25.07 -8.66 28.72
C ALA A 334 24.66 -7.17 28.76
N LEU A 335 23.63 -6.79 27.99
CA LEU A 335 23.17 -5.40 27.89
C LEU A 335 22.49 -4.91 29.18
N ILE A 336 21.78 -5.80 29.88
CA ILE A 336 21.02 -5.47 31.11
C ILE A 336 21.97 -5.10 32.27
N VAL A 337 23.18 -5.67 32.30
CA VAL A 337 24.16 -5.41 33.36
C VAL A 337 24.83 -4.04 33.19
N VAL A 338 24.96 -3.54 31.96
CA VAL A 338 25.62 -2.25 31.67
C VAL A 338 24.69 -1.06 31.94
N VAL A 339 23.39 -1.19 31.64
CA VAL A 339 22.41 -0.12 31.83
C VAL A 339 22.20 0.24 33.32
N LEU A 340 22.36 -0.73 34.23
CA LEU A 340 22.24 -0.48 35.67
C LEU A 340 23.43 0.31 36.27
N LEU A 341 24.59 0.36 35.59
CA LEU A 341 25.77 1.06 36.08
C LEU A 341 25.84 2.54 35.66
N VAL A 342 25.06 2.96 34.65
CA VAL A 342 25.15 4.33 34.09
C VAL A 342 24.18 5.32 34.75
N LEU A 343 23.17 4.85 35.48
CA LEU A 343 22.11 5.70 36.05
C LEU A 343 22.48 6.51 37.32
N THR A 344 23.73 6.50 37.79
CA THR A 344 24.11 7.17 39.06
C THR A 344 24.96 8.43 38.92
N ALA A 345 25.26 8.93 37.72
CA ALA A 345 26.15 10.08 37.58
C ALA A 345 25.75 11.08 36.48
N VAL A 346 24.84 12.03 36.76
CA VAL A 346 24.93 13.44 36.29
C VAL A 346 24.08 14.34 37.20
N VAL A 347 24.73 15.24 37.95
CA VAL A 347 24.14 16.47 38.53
C VAL A 347 25.08 17.65 38.23
N ALA A 348 24.49 18.75 37.76
CA ALA A 348 24.93 20.17 37.77
C ALA A 348 25.89 20.71 36.68
N VAL A 349 25.47 21.81 36.02
CA VAL A 349 26.03 23.21 36.05
C VAL A 349 25.63 24.01 34.76
N PRO A 350 25.48 25.37 34.78
CA PRO A 350 24.57 26.16 33.92
C PRO A 350 25.23 27.04 32.81
N VAL A 351 24.39 27.69 31.99
CA VAL A 351 24.69 28.48 30.78
C VAL A 351 24.83 30.00 31.04
N ALA A 352 25.76 30.66 30.32
CA ALA A 352 25.97 32.12 30.31
C ALA A 352 25.61 32.76 28.95
N VAL A 353 25.25 34.05 29.01
CA VAL A 353 24.68 34.93 27.96
C VAL A 353 25.76 35.75 27.24
N ILE A 354 25.68 35.94 25.92
CA ILE A 354 26.25 37.10 25.19
C ILE A 354 25.34 37.49 24.00
N GLY A 355 25.09 38.79 23.81
CA GLY A 355 24.38 39.38 22.67
C GLY A 355 25.26 40.26 21.78
N VAL A 356 24.77 40.56 20.57
CA VAL A 356 25.25 41.57 19.59
C VAL A 356 24.02 41.86 18.69
N GLY A 357 23.64 43.05 18.22
CA GLY A 357 24.31 44.31 17.88
C GLY A 357 23.96 44.63 16.42
N THR A 358 23.22 45.71 16.18
CA THR A 358 22.52 46.11 14.95
C THR A 358 23.42 46.81 13.90
N ALA A 359 23.10 46.69 12.61
CA ALA A 359 23.42 47.70 11.58
C ALA A 359 22.55 47.63 10.31
N SER A 360 22.06 48.81 9.93
CA SER A 360 21.21 49.30 8.83
C SER A 360 21.93 49.33 7.46
N SER A 361 21.32 48.94 6.32
CA SER A 361 20.39 49.68 5.41
C SER A 361 21.07 50.25 4.16
N GLY A 362 20.49 50.02 2.97
CA GLY A 362 20.85 50.74 1.74
C GLY A 362 20.30 50.12 0.46
N ARG A 363 19.06 50.45 0.10
CA ARG A 363 18.37 50.11 -1.17
C ARG A 363 18.70 51.17 -2.24
N GLY A 364 18.86 50.75 -3.50
CA GLY A 364 18.92 51.62 -4.69
C GLY A 364 18.17 50.96 -5.86
N ASN A 365 17.27 51.71 -6.49
CA ASN A 365 16.14 51.25 -7.30
C ASN A 365 16.41 51.02 -8.81
N LYS A 366 15.47 50.26 -9.39
CA LYS A 366 15.19 49.88 -10.80
C LYS A 366 15.26 51.02 -11.85
N THR A 367 15.64 50.73 -13.10
CA THR A 367 14.71 50.71 -14.28
C THR A 367 15.34 50.26 -15.63
N THR A 368 14.50 49.49 -16.33
CA THR A 368 14.34 48.93 -17.69
C THR A 368 14.92 49.68 -18.92
N THR A 369 15.38 48.96 -19.97
CA THR A 369 14.79 48.88 -21.36
C THR A 369 15.73 48.28 -22.44
N ILE A 370 15.31 47.15 -23.03
CA ILE A 370 15.39 46.62 -24.43
C ILE A 370 16.60 46.94 -25.35
N ALA A 371 17.29 45.90 -25.87
CA ALA A 371 17.46 45.60 -27.32
C ALA A 371 18.48 44.47 -27.63
N MET A 372 18.32 43.88 -28.82
CA MET A 372 18.86 42.63 -29.39
C MET A 372 20.36 42.58 -29.70
N ALA A 373 20.86 41.33 -29.70
CA ALA A 373 21.82 40.68 -30.61
C ALA A 373 23.09 41.43 -31.08
N ILE A 374 24.26 40.81 -30.86
CA ILE A 374 25.16 40.23 -31.87
C ILE A 374 26.50 39.86 -31.21
N THR A 375 26.99 38.69 -31.61
CA THR A 375 28.34 38.13 -31.50
C THR A 375 29.49 39.15 -31.48
N THR A 376 30.48 38.95 -30.62
CA THR A 376 31.93 39.06 -30.95
C THR A 376 32.80 38.75 -29.74
N THR A 377 33.70 37.78 -29.90
CA THR A 377 34.94 37.64 -29.12
C THR A 377 35.75 38.93 -29.15
N PRO A 378 36.50 39.26 -28.08
CA PRO A 378 37.92 39.45 -28.31
C PRO A 378 38.84 38.97 -27.17
N THR A 379 39.87 38.25 -27.61
CA THR A 379 41.29 38.44 -27.30
C THR A 379 41.68 39.56 -26.32
N THR A 380 42.38 39.13 -25.27
CA THR A 380 43.62 39.69 -24.70
C THR A 380 44.01 41.13 -25.09
N THR A 381 44.09 42.00 -24.08
CA THR A 381 45.15 43.03 -24.04
C THR A 381 45.65 43.24 -22.62
N THR A 382 46.96 43.16 -22.50
CA THR A 382 47.81 43.31 -21.34
C THR A 382 47.81 44.76 -20.85
N ALA A 383 47.63 44.99 -19.55
CA ALA A 383 48.05 46.23 -18.91
C ALA A 383 48.60 45.90 -17.51
N THR A 384 49.93 45.91 -17.45
CA THR A 384 50.77 45.90 -16.26
C THR A 384 50.53 47.15 -15.41
N THR A 385 50.18 46.97 -14.15
CA THR A 385 50.59 47.89 -13.07
C THR A 385 51.08 47.09 -11.87
N THR A 386 52.17 47.60 -11.34
CA THR A 386 53.11 47.06 -10.36
C THR A 386 52.64 47.26 -8.92
N SER A 387 52.71 46.22 -8.09
CA SER A 387 53.00 46.35 -6.65
C SER A 387 53.56 45.04 -6.08
N SER A 388 54.77 45.15 -5.51
CA SER A 388 55.53 44.09 -4.84
C SER A 388 55.05 43.90 -3.37
N PRO A 389 55.60 42.96 -2.58
CA PRO A 389 54.90 41.75 -2.14
C PRO A 389 54.54 41.76 -0.64
N ALA A 390 53.39 41.19 -0.29
CA ALA A 390 53.12 40.74 1.07
C ALA A 390 53.11 39.21 1.07
N THR A 391 54.20 38.65 1.59
CA THR A 391 54.40 37.23 1.87
C THR A 391 53.45 36.76 2.97
N THR A 392 52.52 35.88 2.62
CA THR A 392 51.87 34.98 3.56
C THR A 392 51.86 33.59 2.90
N PRO A 393 52.43 32.54 3.51
CA PRO A 393 52.51 31.24 2.87
C PRO A 393 51.15 30.54 3.01
N THR A 394 50.32 30.64 1.98
CA THR A 394 49.16 29.75 1.86
C THR A 394 49.63 28.53 1.08
N SER A 395 50.01 27.49 1.81
CA SER A 395 50.27 26.15 1.27
C SER A 395 48.99 25.60 0.67
N THR A 396 48.74 25.91 -0.60
CA THR A 396 47.80 25.16 -1.44
C THR A 396 48.53 23.91 -1.90
N THR A 397 48.55 22.89 -1.04
CA THR A 397 48.82 21.52 -1.47
C THR A 397 47.66 21.09 -2.33
N THR A 398 47.80 21.27 -3.64
CA THR A 398 47.10 20.46 -4.63
C THR A 398 47.54 19.03 -4.41
N SER A 399 46.75 18.31 -3.59
CA SER A 399 46.81 16.86 -3.44
C SER A 399 46.49 16.25 -4.80
N THR A 400 47.53 16.06 -5.60
CA THR A 400 47.51 15.14 -6.72
C THR A 400 47.49 13.76 -6.08
N THR A 401 46.31 13.16 -6.00
CA THR A 401 46.11 11.81 -5.48
C THR A 401 46.87 10.84 -6.38
N VAL A 402 48.07 10.45 -5.95
CA VAL A 402 48.82 9.37 -6.59
C VAL A 402 47.96 8.11 -6.47
N PRO A 403 47.51 7.48 -7.57
CA PRO A 403 46.69 6.27 -7.50
C PRO A 403 47.43 5.17 -6.75
N CYS A 404 46.75 4.45 -5.85
CA CYS A 404 47.34 3.31 -5.15
C CYS A 404 47.56 2.15 -6.15
N THR A 405 48.76 2.04 -6.69
CA THR A 405 49.11 1.02 -7.71
C THR A 405 49.54 -0.32 -7.11
N SER A 406 49.73 -0.40 -5.79
CA SER A 406 50.20 -1.61 -5.12
C SER A 406 49.61 -1.70 -3.70
N PRO A 407 48.33 -2.11 -3.57
CA PRO A 407 47.70 -2.29 -2.26
C PRO A 407 48.42 -3.39 -1.47
N SER A 408 48.48 -3.20 -0.16
CA SER A 408 49.01 -4.20 0.76
C SER A 408 48.03 -5.36 0.91
N SER A 409 48.54 -6.59 1.05
CA SER A 409 47.73 -7.78 1.35
C SER A 409 47.39 -7.91 2.84
N VAL A 410 47.54 -6.83 3.61
CA VAL A 410 47.33 -6.80 5.06
C VAL A 410 45.90 -6.32 5.35
N ASP A 411 45.25 -6.94 6.32
CA ASP A 411 43.95 -6.50 6.84
C ASP A 411 44.13 -5.43 7.94
N LEU A 412 43.22 -4.47 7.96
CA LEU A 412 43.16 -3.42 8.96
C LEU A 412 42.02 -3.69 9.94
N ASP A 413 42.34 -4.11 11.15
CA ASP A 413 41.40 -4.12 12.27
C ASP A 413 41.66 -2.89 13.14
N CYS A 414 40.76 -1.91 13.07
CA CYS A 414 40.90 -0.64 13.78
C CYS A 414 40.81 -0.78 15.32
N ALA A 415 40.27 -1.88 15.84
CA ALA A 415 40.30 -2.19 17.27
C ALA A 415 41.65 -2.78 17.74
N SER A 416 42.50 -3.22 16.80
CA SER A 416 43.79 -3.85 17.09
C SER A 416 44.96 -2.90 16.85
N SER A 417 45.62 -2.47 17.93
CA SER A 417 46.82 -1.63 17.85
C SER A 417 47.96 -2.27 17.05
N ASN A 418 48.07 -3.62 17.08
CA ASN A 418 49.05 -4.36 16.29
C ASN A 418 48.73 -4.33 14.79
N SER A 419 47.45 -4.47 14.41
CA SER A 419 47.03 -4.38 13.01
C SER A 419 47.27 -2.96 12.46
N ARG A 420 46.85 -1.93 13.21
CA ARG A 420 47.09 -0.52 12.88
C ARG A 420 48.58 -0.19 12.70
N ALA A 421 49.42 -0.69 13.61
CA ALA A 421 50.87 -0.51 13.52
C ALA A 421 51.46 -1.23 12.29
N ALA A 422 50.96 -2.41 11.93
CA ALA A 422 51.41 -3.14 10.74
C ALA A 422 51.09 -2.39 9.45
N VAL A 423 49.90 -1.81 9.33
CA VAL A 423 49.49 -0.97 8.19
C VAL A 423 50.34 0.30 8.11
N SER A 424 50.61 0.94 9.25
CA SER A 424 51.47 2.14 9.33
C SER A 424 52.93 1.85 8.95
N LEU A 425 53.47 0.70 9.38
CA LEU A 425 54.87 0.32 9.14
C LEU A 425 55.18 0.14 7.65
N VAL A 426 54.22 -0.39 6.89
CA VAL A 426 54.37 -0.60 5.44
C VAL A 426 53.93 0.62 4.63
N ASN A 427 53.47 1.70 5.29
CA ASN A 427 52.92 2.90 4.66
C ASN A 427 51.89 2.54 3.57
N ALA A 428 50.94 1.67 3.92
CA ALA A 428 50.00 1.11 2.96
C ALA A 428 49.13 2.21 2.34
N CYS A 429 49.07 2.28 1.00
CA CYS A 429 48.07 3.11 0.31
C CYS A 429 46.70 2.43 0.22
N GLY A 430 46.64 1.11 0.46
CA GLY A 430 45.42 0.33 0.48
C GLY A 430 45.61 -1.01 1.18
N VAL A 431 44.49 -1.60 1.60
CA VAL A 431 44.43 -2.83 2.44
C VAL A 431 43.46 -3.84 1.86
N SER A 432 43.53 -5.08 2.37
CA SER A 432 42.65 -6.17 1.96
C SER A 432 41.25 -6.02 2.58
N GLU A 433 41.10 -6.25 3.88
CA GLU A 433 39.83 -6.02 4.59
C GLU A 433 39.95 -4.89 5.63
N VAL A 434 38.84 -4.25 5.97
CA VAL A 434 38.74 -3.32 7.11
C VAL A 434 37.71 -3.83 8.11
N PHE A 435 38.16 -4.18 9.31
CA PHE A 435 37.35 -4.59 10.43
C PHE A 435 37.28 -3.52 11.50
N ASN A 436 36.15 -3.47 12.21
CA ASN A 436 35.89 -2.58 13.33
C ASN A 436 36.23 -1.11 13.05
N CYS A 437 35.89 -0.65 11.84
CA CYS A 437 36.13 0.73 11.42
C CYS A 437 35.51 1.72 12.44
N CYS A 438 36.10 2.88 12.73
CA CYS A 438 37.15 3.55 11.93
C CYS A 438 38.29 4.15 12.77
N CYS A 439 39.51 4.13 12.20
CA CYS A 439 40.75 4.62 12.80
C CYS A 439 41.52 5.55 11.85
N GLU A 440 42.48 6.31 12.37
CA GLU A 440 43.29 7.27 11.58
C GLU A 440 43.96 6.62 10.36
N GLU A 441 44.45 5.40 10.50
CA GLU A 441 45.08 4.65 9.43
C GLU A 441 44.10 4.37 8.28
N PHE A 442 42.83 4.10 8.59
CA PHE A 442 41.78 3.92 7.58
C PHE A 442 41.53 5.21 6.79
N TYR A 443 41.44 6.35 7.47
CA TYR A 443 41.19 7.64 6.79
C TYR A 443 42.32 8.09 5.86
N ALA A 444 43.53 7.55 6.04
CA ALA A 444 44.68 7.80 5.16
C ALA A 444 44.75 6.87 3.94
N LEU A 445 43.94 5.81 3.87
CA LEU A 445 43.93 4.88 2.74
C LEU A 445 43.28 5.51 1.51
N SER A 446 43.66 5.02 0.34
CA SER A 446 43.03 5.37 -0.94
C SER A 446 42.20 4.23 -1.54
N LEU A 447 42.46 2.98 -1.14
CA LEU A 447 41.87 1.77 -1.72
C LEU A 447 41.62 0.69 -0.65
N VAL A 448 40.47 0.02 -0.72
CA VAL A 448 40.18 -1.22 0.00
C VAL A 448 39.80 -2.30 -1.02
N THR A 449 40.55 -3.40 -1.10
CA THR A 449 40.28 -4.45 -2.10
C THR A 449 39.22 -5.46 -1.67
N GLY A 450 38.89 -5.49 -0.39
CA GLY A 450 37.84 -6.29 0.22
C GLY A 450 36.74 -5.39 0.79
N SER A 451 36.15 -5.80 1.90
CA SER A 451 35.00 -5.13 2.53
C SER A 451 35.39 -4.28 3.74
N ILE A 452 34.46 -3.42 4.15
CA ILE A 452 34.52 -2.62 5.36
C ILE A 452 33.38 -3.07 6.28
N THR A 453 33.70 -3.42 7.51
CA THR A 453 32.71 -3.66 8.57
C THR A 453 32.89 -2.64 9.68
N VAL A 454 31.82 -1.90 9.96
CA VAL A 454 31.76 -0.90 11.03
C VAL A 454 31.09 -1.57 12.25
N THR A 455 31.72 -1.48 13.43
CA THR A 455 31.21 -2.11 14.66
C THR A 455 31.23 -1.17 15.88
N ASP A 456 32.15 -0.19 15.90
CA ASP A 456 32.21 0.89 16.87
C ASP A 456 31.79 2.20 16.19
N PHE A 457 30.80 2.91 16.73
CA PHE A 457 30.23 4.07 16.04
C PHE A 457 30.35 5.37 16.84
N ALA A 458 30.78 6.41 16.12
CA ALA A 458 30.42 7.80 16.40
C ALA A 458 29.10 8.11 15.68
N ALA A 459 28.46 9.25 15.96
CA ALA A 459 27.20 9.63 15.31
C ALA A 459 27.31 9.79 13.77
N ALA A 460 28.52 9.86 13.19
CA ALA A 460 28.75 10.07 11.76
C ALA A 460 29.79 9.09 11.21
N LEU A 461 29.55 8.58 9.99
CA LEU A 461 30.50 7.76 9.23
C LEU A 461 31.02 8.54 8.02
N ASN A 462 32.34 8.50 7.80
CA ASN A 462 32.97 9.00 6.57
C ASN A 462 34.08 8.06 6.11
N PHE A 463 34.52 8.22 4.86
CA PHE A 463 35.51 7.32 4.23
C PHE A 463 36.88 7.97 4.02
N GLY A 464 37.14 9.14 4.60
CA GLY A 464 38.43 9.84 4.50
C GLY A 464 38.94 9.96 3.06
N GLY A 465 40.19 9.55 2.85
CA GLY A 465 40.86 9.55 1.54
C GLY A 465 40.48 8.39 0.60
N VAL A 466 39.61 7.46 1.02
CA VAL A 466 39.30 6.26 0.24
C VAL A 466 38.51 6.66 -1.01
N THR A 467 39.00 6.22 -2.17
CA THR A 467 38.40 6.52 -3.47
C THR A 467 37.72 5.32 -4.11
N SER A 468 38.09 4.10 -3.71
CA SER A 468 37.54 2.86 -4.24
C SER A 468 37.53 1.76 -3.19
N ILE A 469 36.42 1.02 -3.14
CA ILE A 469 36.24 -0.20 -2.35
C ILE A 469 35.82 -1.29 -3.35
N SER A 470 36.55 -2.40 -3.41
CA SER A 470 36.19 -3.50 -4.34
C SER A 470 35.17 -4.47 -3.73
N GLY A 471 35.10 -4.59 -2.39
CA GLY A 471 34.08 -5.36 -1.69
C GLY A 471 32.91 -4.49 -1.22
N SER A 472 32.33 -4.85 -0.07
CA SER A 472 31.10 -4.27 0.47
C SER A 472 31.36 -3.31 1.64
N VAL A 473 30.38 -2.46 1.95
CA VAL A 473 30.34 -1.63 3.15
C VAL A 473 29.17 -2.11 4.03
N PHE A 474 29.48 -2.56 5.25
CA PHE A 474 28.48 -2.98 6.23
C PHE A 474 28.50 -2.05 7.44
N ALA A 475 27.45 -1.24 7.56
CA ALA A 475 27.27 -0.25 8.63
C ALA A 475 25.80 -0.13 9.09
N SER A 476 25.05 -1.24 9.07
CA SER A 476 23.66 -1.29 9.48
C SER A 476 23.47 -1.41 11.00
N SER A 477 22.36 -0.87 11.52
CA SER A 477 21.98 -0.97 12.94
C SER A 477 22.98 -0.35 13.93
N LEU A 478 23.61 0.77 13.55
CA LEU A 478 24.66 1.44 14.33
C LEU A 478 24.25 2.81 14.88
N GLN A 479 22.97 3.18 14.83
CA GLN A 479 22.49 4.49 15.31
C GLN A 479 23.18 5.70 14.64
N LEU A 480 23.70 5.53 13.42
CA LEU A 480 24.32 6.62 12.66
C LEU A 480 23.29 7.71 12.37
N THR A 481 23.68 8.98 12.46
CA THR A 481 22.82 10.12 12.10
C THR A 481 23.22 10.75 10.77
N SER A 482 24.44 10.49 10.30
CA SER A 482 24.93 10.94 9.00
C SER A 482 25.96 9.97 8.39
N VAL A 483 25.96 9.87 7.06
CA VAL A 483 27.00 9.20 6.28
C VAL A 483 27.48 10.13 5.17
N ASP A 484 28.79 10.33 5.09
CA ASP A 484 29.47 11.12 4.08
C ASP A 484 30.45 10.25 3.28
N PHE A 485 30.11 9.96 2.02
CA PHE A 485 30.94 9.15 1.13
C PHE A 485 32.22 9.87 0.66
N GLY A 486 32.38 11.17 0.94
CA GLY A 486 33.60 11.93 0.68
C GLY A 486 34.14 11.78 -0.75
N HIS A 487 35.35 11.23 -0.88
CA HIS A 487 36.04 11.06 -2.17
C HIS A 487 35.75 9.71 -2.84
N LEU A 488 34.86 8.89 -2.28
CA LEU A 488 34.56 7.57 -2.80
C LEU A 488 33.87 7.68 -4.17
N ARG A 489 34.36 6.90 -5.13
CA ARG A 489 33.83 6.87 -6.51
C ARG A 489 33.18 5.54 -6.86
N PHE A 490 33.62 4.45 -6.23
CA PHE A 490 33.24 3.09 -6.57
C PHE A 490 33.17 2.21 -5.32
N VAL A 491 32.06 1.48 -5.19
CA VAL A 491 31.92 0.32 -4.31
C VAL A 491 31.58 -0.89 -5.18
N GLY A 492 32.40 -1.94 -5.16
CA GLY A 492 32.20 -3.12 -6.01
C GLY A 492 31.11 -4.07 -5.48
N GLY A 493 30.89 -4.11 -4.17
CA GLY A 493 29.86 -4.91 -3.52
C GLY A 493 28.66 -4.11 -3.04
N THR A 494 28.02 -4.63 -2.00
CA THR A 494 26.84 -4.04 -1.35
C THR A 494 27.22 -2.89 -0.44
N VAL A 495 26.38 -1.86 -0.37
CA VAL A 495 26.41 -0.82 0.65
C VAL A 495 25.17 -1.00 1.53
N ASP A 496 25.36 -1.47 2.75
CA ASP A 496 24.30 -1.63 3.75
C ASP A 496 24.46 -0.62 4.89
N ILE A 497 23.60 0.40 4.88
CA ILE A 497 23.49 1.45 5.90
C ILE A 497 22.08 1.47 6.53
N GLY A 498 21.33 0.37 6.43
CA GLY A 498 19.97 0.26 6.95
C GLY A 498 19.86 0.20 8.48
N GLY A 499 18.69 0.52 9.03
CA GLY A 499 18.41 0.42 10.47
C GLY A 499 19.16 1.45 11.32
N ASN A 500 19.45 2.62 10.76
CA ASN A 500 20.16 3.71 11.45
C ASN A 500 19.19 4.86 11.77
N ASN A 501 19.73 6.00 12.20
CA ASN A 501 18.98 7.22 12.51
C ASN A 501 19.33 8.33 11.50
N LEU A 502 19.62 7.97 10.25
CA LEU A 502 20.15 8.90 9.25
C LEU A 502 19.12 9.96 8.91
N THR A 503 19.49 11.22 9.09
CA THR A 503 18.73 12.38 8.58
C THR A 503 19.40 13.01 7.37
N THR A 504 20.68 12.71 7.15
CA THR A 504 21.48 13.20 6.03
C THR A 504 22.32 12.07 5.45
N LEU A 505 22.42 12.05 4.11
CA LEU A 505 23.22 11.12 3.34
C LEU A 505 23.90 11.90 2.22
N ASN A 506 25.23 11.90 2.17
CA ASN A 506 25.99 12.60 1.13
C ASN A 506 26.78 11.61 0.28
N LEU A 507 26.36 11.41 -0.97
CA LEU A 507 27.01 10.51 -1.93
C LEU A 507 28.22 11.14 -2.65
N ASN A 508 28.36 12.47 -2.64
CA ASN A 508 29.41 13.22 -3.34
C ASN A 508 29.72 12.69 -4.76
N GLN A 509 30.90 12.07 -4.95
CA GLN A 509 31.43 11.61 -6.23
C GLN A 509 31.17 10.12 -6.50
N LEU A 510 30.36 9.46 -5.67
CA LEU A 510 30.07 8.04 -5.81
C LEU A 510 29.32 7.82 -7.14
N SER A 511 29.98 7.13 -8.06
CA SER A 511 29.49 6.94 -9.42
C SER A 511 28.88 5.56 -9.64
N GLN A 512 29.28 4.55 -8.86
CA GLN A 512 28.81 3.19 -9.02
C GLN A 512 28.82 2.41 -7.71
N ILE A 513 27.76 1.62 -7.51
CA ILE A 513 27.65 0.55 -6.52
C ILE A 513 27.41 -0.75 -7.30
N GLY A 514 28.25 -1.77 -7.11
CA GLY A 514 28.18 -3.02 -7.87
C GLY A 514 27.20 -4.05 -7.32
N GLY A 515 26.84 -3.97 -6.03
CA GLY A 515 25.81 -4.78 -5.38
C GLY A 515 24.58 -3.96 -5.00
N ASP A 516 23.95 -4.34 -3.88
CA ASP A 516 22.76 -3.65 -3.36
C ASP A 516 23.14 -2.34 -2.67
N PHE A 517 22.24 -1.37 -2.70
CA PHE A 517 22.29 -0.16 -1.90
C PHE A 517 21.10 -0.10 -0.95
N ASN A 518 21.33 -0.52 0.29
CA ASN A 518 20.30 -0.60 1.32
C ASN A 518 20.42 0.58 2.30
N MET A 519 19.36 1.37 2.37
CA MET A 519 19.20 2.48 3.32
C MET A 519 17.85 2.44 4.05
N GLN A 520 17.24 1.25 4.14
CA GLN A 520 15.95 1.05 4.82
C GLN A 520 15.99 1.44 6.31
N SER A 521 14.83 1.73 6.90
CA SER A 521 14.68 2.00 8.34
C SER A 521 15.63 3.11 8.82
N ASN A 522 15.39 4.32 8.32
CA ASN A 522 16.14 5.54 8.64
C ASN A 522 15.16 6.74 8.81
N HIS A 523 15.69 7.96 8.89
CA HIS A 523 14.89 9.20 9.04
C HIS A 523 15.18 10.21 7.93
N LEU A 524 15.46 9.72 6.73
CA LEU A 524 15.71 10.59 5.58
C LEU A 524 14.40 11.28 5.17
N THR A 525 14.47 12.59 4.96
CA THR A 525 13.34 13.40 4.49
C THR A 525 13.39 13.67 2.98
N ALA A 526 14.59 13.64 2.40
CA ALA A 526 14.81 13.67 0.95
C ALA A 526 16.02 12.80 0.58
N LEU A 527 16.01 12.26 -0.63
CA LEU A 527 17.13 11.48 -1.17
C LEU A 527 17.53 12.00 -2.54
N HIS A 528 18.82 12.34 -2.69
CA HIS A 528 19.42 12.74 -3.95
C HIS A 528 20.54 11.75 -4.29
N LEU A 529 20.42 11.04 -5.42
CA LEU A 529 21.39 10.03 -5.82
C LEU A 529 22.67 10.62 -6.46
N GLY A 530 22.74 11.95 -6.60
CA GLY A 530 23.98 12.67 -6.91
C GLY A 530 24.64 12.22 -8.23
N ALA A 531 25.93 11.89 -8.17
CA ALA A 531 26.72 11.45 -9.32
C ALA A 531 26.58 9.96 -9.65
N LEU A 532 25.75 9.21 -8.92
CA LEU A 532 25.57 7.78 -9.09
C LEU A 532 24.98 7.50 -10.48
N GLN A 533 25.59 6.57 -11.21
CA GLN A 533 25.19 6.19 -12.57
C GLN A 533 24.52 4.81 -12.60
N SER A 534 24.93 3.91 -11.70
CA SER A 534 24.37 2.55 -11.65
C SER A 534 24.43 1.94 -10.25
N VAL A 535 23.39 1.18 -9.92
CA VAL A 535 23.35 0.21 -8.81
C VAL A 535 23.23 -1.18 -9.43
N GLY A 536 24.15 -2.08 -9.13
CA GLY A 536 24.18 -3.42 -9.74
C GLY A 536 23.13 -4.38 -9.19
N GLY A 537 22.72 -4.20 -7.93
CA GLY A 537 21.67 -4.98 -7.26
C GLY A 537 20.43 -4.12 -6.94
N ASP A 538 19.87 -4.34 -5.77
CA ASP A 538 18.66 -3.66 -5.30
C ASP A 538 18.96 -2.26 -4.75
N LEU A 539 18.05 -1.30 -4.95
CA LEU A 539 18.03 0.00 -4.28
C LEU A 539 16.84 0.04 -3.31
N THR A 540 17.11 -0.15 -2.02
CA THR A 540 16.07 -0.25 -0.99
C THR A 540 16.09 0.96 -0.07
N VAL A 541 14.98 1.71 -0.04
CA VAL A 541 14.82 2.98 0.68
C VAL A 541 13.57 2.96 1.58
N THR A 542 13.10 1.77 1.94
CA THR A 542 11.85 1.59 2.70
C THR A 542 11.95 2.10 4.14
N ASP A 543 10.82 2.34 4.78
CA ASP A 543 10.73 2.74 6.19
C ASP A 543 11.57 3.99 6.49
N ASN A 544 11.24 5.08 5.79
CA ASN A 544 11.83 6.39 5.96
C ASN A 544 10.71 7.46 6.01
N VAL A 545 11.09 8.73 6.06
CA VAL A 545 10.14 9.86 6.04
C VAL A 545 10.27 10.71 4.77
N LEU A 546 10.63 10.07 3.65
CA LEU A 546 10.93 10.79 2.42
C LEU A 546 9.70 11.45 1.85
N THR A 547 9.83 12.71 1.45
CA THR A 547 8.80 13.46 0.72
C THR A 547 9.16 13.66 -0.75
N ALA A 548 10.44 13.56 -1.09
CA ALA A 548 10.98 13.62 -2.45
C ALA A 548 12.19 12.68 -2.63
N VAL A 549 12.29 12.08 -3.81
CA VAL A 549 13.45 11.30 -4.29
C VAL A 549 13.84 11.79 -5.67
N ASN A 550 15.15 12.01 -5.88
CA ASN A 550 15.70 12.35 -7.19
C ASN A 550 16.82 11.40 -7.60
N PHE A 551 16.58 10.67 -8.69
CA PHE A 551 17.53 9.71 -9.27
C PHE A 551 18.69 10.36 -10.03
N MET A 552 18.57 11.64 -10.40
CA MET A 552 19.62 12.44 -11.02
C MET A 552 20.25 11.73 -12.24
N ASN A 553 21.48 11.20 -12.08
CA ASN A 553 22.27 10.59 -13.14
C ASN A 553 22.18 9.06 -13.19
N VAL A 554 21.39 8.44 -12.30
CA VAL A 554 21.25 6.98 -12.28
C VAL A 554 20.57 6.55 -13.56
N VAL A 555 21.26 5.74 -14.37
CA VAL A 555 20.74 5.22 -15.64
C VAL A 555 20.14 3.83 -15.45
N THR A 556 20.76 3.01 -14.59
CA THR A 556 20.36 1.61 -14.41
C THR A 556 20.35 1.19 -12.94
N VAL A 557 19.34 0.39 -12.58
CA VAL A 557 19.32 -0.41 -11.36
C VAL A 557 19.14 -1.87 -11.79
N GLY A 558 20.11 -2.72 -11.43
CA GLY A 558 20.13 -4.12 -11.89
C GLY A 558 19.07 -4.99 -11.21
N GLY A 559 18.70 -4.66 -9.97
CA GLY A 559 17.66 -5.34 -9.20
C GLY A 559 16.39 -4.49 -9.06
N THR A 560 15.79 -4.58 -7.89
CA THR A 560 14.55 -3.89 -7.50
C THR A 560 14.83 -2.50 -6.97
N VAL A 561 13.99 -1.53 -7.33
CA VAL A 561 13.86 -0.23 -6.67
C VAL A 561 12.67 -0.29 -5.73
N ASP A 562 12.91 -0.23 -4.41
CA ASP A 562 11.84 -0.23 -3.42
C ASP A 562 11.81 1.08 -2.62
N LEU A 563 10.78 1.87 -2.88
CA LEU A 563 10.49 3.16 -2.25
C LEU A 563 9.28 3.11 -1.31
N ASN A 564 8.68 1.93 -1.09
CA ASN A 564 7.50 1.78 -0.24
C ASN A 564 7.74 2.29 1.20
N ASP A 565 6.68 2.47 1.96
CA ASP A 565 6.74 2.93 3.36
C ASP A 565 7.49 4.26 3.51
N ASN A 566 7.14 5.22 2.65
CA ASN A 566 7.56 6.62 2.65
C ASN A 566 6.36 7.56 2.46
N PHE A 567 6.60 8.87 2.43
CA PHE A 567 5.56 9.90 2.29
C PHE A 567 5.74 10.71 0.99
N LEU A 568 6.22 10.06 -0.07
CA LEU A 568 6.55 10.73 -1.33
C LEU A 568 5.33 11.39 -1.95
N VAL A 569 5.48 12.66 -2.32
CA VAL A 569 4.49 13.41 -3.10
C VAL A 569 4.91 13.51 -4.56
N GLU A 570 6.22 13.42 -4.80
CA GLU A 570 6.85 13.40 -6.11
C GLU A 570 8.02 12.42 -6.15
N VAL A 571 8.24 11.85 -7.34
CA VAL A 571 9.42 11.04 -7.67
C VAL A 571 9.98 11.59 -8.98
N ASP A 572 11.24 12.04 -8.94
CA ASP A 572 11.99 12.43 -10.13
C ASP A 572 12.93 11.28 -10.53
N LEU A 573 12.57 10.61 -11.63
CA LEU A 573 13.35 9.49 -12.17
C LEU A 573 14.63 9.95 -12.88
N GLY A 574 14.84 11.25 -13.14
CA GLY A 574 16.06 11.76 -13.76
C GLY A 574 16.43 11.02 -15.05
N ALA A 575 17.64 10.47 -15.09
CA ALA A 575 18.17 9.71 -16.22
C ALA A 575 17.84 8.20 -16.21
N LEU A 576 16.97 7.72 -15.30
CA LEU A 576 16.72 6.30 -15.12
C LEU A 576 16.02 5.71 -16.35
N GLN A 577 16.69 4.75 -16.99
CA GLN A 577 16.22 4.09 -18.20
C GLN A 577 15.80 2.65 -17.95
N GLN A 578 16.47 1.94 -17.02
CA GLN A 578 16.24 0.50 -16.84
C GLN A 578 16.25 0.10 -15.37
N VAL A 579 15.26 -0.73 -15.02
CA VAL A 579 15.19 -1.46 -13.74
C VAL A 579 15.08 -2.94 -14.06
N GLY A 580 16.03 -3.75 -13.57
CA GLY A 580 16.08 -5.17 -13.87
C GLY A 580 15.04 -6.00 -13.11
N GLY A 581 14.67 -5.57 -11.90
CA GLY A 581 13.63 -6.18 -11.08
C GLY A 581 12.33 -5.36 -11.05
N ASP A 582 11.76 -5.21 -9.84
CA ASP A 582 10.54 -4.43 -9.61
C ASP A 582 10.86 -2.94 -9.40
N PHE A 583 9.93 -2.06 -9.73
CA PHE A 583 9.90 -0.68 -9.26
C PHE A 583 8.65 -0.51 -8.37
N LEU A 584 8.87 -0.37 -7.07
CA LEU A 584 7.82 -0.35 -6.06
C LEU A 584 7.71 1.02 -5.40
N ALA A 585 6.57 1.67 -5.59
CA ALA A 585 6.23 2.99 -5.08
C ALA A 585 4.74 3.06 -4.73
N SER A 586 4.28 2.12 -3.91
CA SER A 586 2.88 1.96 -3.51
C SER A 586 2.60 2.50 -2.10
N GLY A 587 1.37 2.94 -1.85
CA GLY A 587 0.91 3.35 -0.51
C GLY A 587 1.49 4.69 -0.05
N MET A 588 1.75 5.62 -0.97
CA MET A 588 2.32 6.94 -0.68
C MET A 588 1.33 8.06 -1.07
N PHE A 589 1.82 9.28 -1.34
CA PHE A 589 1.01 10.46 -1.66
C PHE A 589 1.31 11.02 -3.06
N LEU A 590 1.78 10.16 -3.96
CA LEU A 590 2.14 10.56 -5.31
C LEU A 590 0.92 11.07 -6.05
N THR A 591 1.04 12.22 -6.71
CA THR A 591 -0.06 12.80 -7.51
C THR A 591 0.19 12.77 -9.01
N SER A 592 1.47 12.59 -9.37
CA SER A 592 1.94 12.38 -10.72
C SER A 592 3.28 11.64 -10.65
N VAL A 593 3.56 10.82 -11.66
CA VAL A 593 4.88 10.24 -11.89
C VAL A 593 5.24 10.45 -13.35
N ASN A 594 6.47 10.89 -13.59
CA ASN A 594 6.99 11.08 -14.94
C ASN A 594 7.88 9.89 -15.33
N LEU A 595 7.41 9.03 -16.23
CA LEU A 595 8.14 7.87 -16.73
C LEU A 595 8.89 8.13 -18.05
N LEU A 596 8.98 9.39 -18.52
CA LEU A 596 9.45 9.71 -19.89
C LEU A 596 10.83 9.17 -20.26
N GLY A 597 11.73 8.96 -19.28
CA GLY A 597 13.05 8.38 -19.51
C GLY A 597 13.12 6.86 -19.35
N LEU A 598 12.14 6.24 -18.69
CA LEU A 598 12.17 4.84 -18.29
C LEU A 598 11.72 3.95 -19.46
N GLU A 599 12.63 3.11 -19.97
CA GLU A 599 12.39 2.29 -21.16
C GLU A 599 11.91 0.89 -20.82
N ARG A 600 12.38 0.32 -19.69
CA ARG A 600 12.11 -1.04 -19.27
C ARG A 600 12.09 -1.22 -17.75
N VAL A 601 11.11 -1.99 -17.28
CA VAL A 601 11.08 -2.60 -15.94
C VAL A 601 10.98 -4.10 -16.12
N GLY A 602 11.89 -4.86 -15.51
CA GLY A 602 11.98 -6.31 -15.70
C GLY A 602 10.86 -7.09 -15.03
N GLY A 603 10.35 -6.60 -13.90
CA GLY A 603 9.22 -7.17 -13.16
C GLY A 603 8.02 -6.22 -13.10
N THR A 604 7.65 -5.87 -11.87
CA THR A 604 6.45 -5.11 -11.51
C THR A 604 6.74 -3.61 -11.52
N LEU A 605 5.93 -2.83 -12.23
CA LEU A 605 5.84 -1.38 -12.02
C LEU A 605 4.62 -1.09 -11.14
N SER A 606 4.86 -0.71 -9.89
CA SER A 606 3.80 -0.57 -8.88
C SER A 606 3.70 0.85 -8.35
N PHE A 607 2.56 1.50 -8.60
CA PHE A 607 2.16 2.79 -8.06
C PHE A 607 0.80 2.72 -7.36
N SER A 608 0.43 1.53 -6.87
CA SER A 608 -0.89 1.31 -6.27
C SER A 608 -1.08 2.11 -4.97
N SER A 609 -2.33 2.47 -4.65
CA SER A 609 -2.68 3.20 -3.43
C SER A 609 -1.95 4.55 -3.32
N ASN A 610 -2.11 5.40 -4.34
CA ASN A 610 -1.60 6.77 -4.38
C ASN A 610 -2.74 7.72 -4.83
N ASP A 611 -2.42 8.99 -5.07
CA ASP A 611 -3.34 10.02 -5.54
C ASP A 611 -3.08 10.41 -7.02
N ILE A 612 -2.57 9.47 -7.83
CA ILE A 612 -2.20 9.72 -9.23
C ILE A 612 -3.44 9.88 -10.10
N THR A 613 -3.58 11.06 -10.71
CA THR A 613 -4.72 11.36 -11.61
C THR A 613 -4.41 11.11 -13.08
N THR A 614 -3.13 11.18 -13.45
CA THR A 614 -2.64 10.88 -14.80
C THR A 614 -1.31 10.14 -14.71
N LEU A 615 -1.17 9.08 -15.50
CA LEU A 615 0.07 8.33 -15.64
C LEU A 615 0.45 8.29 -17.12
N ASP A 616 1.55 8.95 -17.46
CA ASP A 616 2.14 8.88 -18.81
C ASP A 616 3.20 7.78 -18.82
N MET A 617 3.01 6.77 -19.66
CA MET A 617 3.95 5.65 -19.82
C MET A 617 5.24 6.07 -20.53
N GLY A 618 5.26 7.23 -21.21
CA GLY A 618 6.47 7.80 -21.78
C GLY A 618 7.20 6.84 -22.74
N ALA A 619 8.48 6.59 -22.47
CA ALA A 619 9.33 5.68 -23.26
C ALA A 619 9.20 4.20 -22.88
N LEU A 620 8.36 3.86 -21.89
CA LEU A 620 8.23 2.49 -21.40
C LEU A 620 7.65 1.61 -22.49
N THR A 621 8.39 0.58 -22.88
CA THR A 621 7.98 -0.37 -23.94
C THR A 621 7.72 -1.79 -23.44
N SER A 622 8.26 -2.12 -22.27
CA SER A 622 8.19 -3.45 -21.67
C SER A 622 8.11 -3.35 -20.14
N VAL A 623 7.12 -4.03 -19.59
CA VAL A 623 6.96 -4.28 -18.15
C VAL A 623 6.28 -5.65 -17.99
N GLU A 624 6.70 -6.45 -17.01
CA GLU A 624 6.05 -7.75 -16.77
C GLU A 624 4.66 -7.52 -16.19
N ARG A 625 4.56 -6.75 -15.10
CA ARG A 625 3.29 -6.50 -14.40
C ARG A 625 3.10 -5.01 -14.12
N LEU A 626 1.96 -4.46 -14.49
CA LEU A 626 1.60 -3.06 -14.21
C LEU A 626 0.54 -3.02 -13.10
N SER A 627 0.88 -2.40 -11.97
CA SER A 627 0.01 -2.27 -10.80
C SER A 627 -0.24 -0.80 -10.48
N VAL A 628 -1.43 -0.31 -10.79
CA VAL A 628 -1.85 1.09 -10.65
C VAL A 628 -3.20 1.21 -9.94
N GLY A 629 -3.57 0.20 -9.15
CA GLY A 629 -4.84 0.16 -8.44
C GLY A 629 -4.96 1.25 -7.39
N LEU A 630 -6.19 1.53 -6.96
CA LEU A 630 -6.49 2.49 -5.87
C LEU A 630 -5.86 3.87 -6.12
N ASN A 631 -6.09 4.43 -7.30
CA ASN A 631 -5.71 5.78 -7.69
C ASN A 631 -6.91 6.50 -8.32
N PRO A 632 -6.93 7.83 -8.41
CA PRO A 632 -7.98 8.56 -9.14
C PRO A 632 -7.74 8.62 -10.67
N LEU A 633 -7.12 7.60 -11.30
CA LEU A 633 -6.87 7.60 -12.74
C LEU A 633 -8.19 7.59 -13.53
N THR A 634 -8.28 8.44 -14.55
CA THR A 634 -9.48 8.55 -15.41
C THR A 634 -9.34 7.81 -16.74
N THR A 635 -8.11 7.53 -17.15
CA THR A 635 -7.74 6.82 -18.38
C THR A 635 -6.52 5.96 -18.09
N LEU A 636 -6.37 4.89 -18.85
CA LEU A 636 -5.16 4.07 -18.86
C LEU A 636 -4.68 3.90 -20.30
N ASP A 637 -3.61 4.61 -20.67
CA ASP A 637 -3.02 4.59 -22.01
C ASP A 637 -1.77 3.69 -22.02
N LEU A 638 -1.85 2.55 -22.71
CA LEU A 638 -0.78 1.55 -22.83
C LEU A 638 -0.18 1.52 -24.24
N LYS A 639 -0.36 2.57 -25.06
CA LYS A 639 -0.03 2.52 -26.50
C LYS A 639 1.42 2.20 -26.85
N ASN A 640 2.34 2.50 -25.94
CA ASN A 640 3.77 2.27 -26.10
C ASN A 640 4.21 0.90 -25.56
N ILE A 641 3.39 0.26 -24.72
CA ILE A 641 3.67 -1.04 -24.13
C ILE A 641 3.44 -2.12 -25.18
N SER A 642 4.44 -2.98 -25.37
CA SER A 642 4.41 -4.07 -26.34
C SER A 642 4.44 -5.46 -25.70
N SER A 643 4.90 -5.54 -24.45
CA SER A 643 4.92 -6.75 -23.65
C SER A 643 4.36 -6.43 -22.27
N LEU A 644 3.30 -7.14 -21.89
CA LEU A 644 2.62 -7.04 -20.60
C LEU A 644 2.07 -8.41 -20.24
N TYR A 645 2.48 -8.96 -19.10
CA TYR A 645 1.96 -10.24 -18.60
C TYR A 645 0.70 -10.02 -17.75
N GLU A 646 0.68 -8.97 -16.92
CA GLU A 646 -0.43 -8.68 -16.00
C GLU A 646 -0.74 -7.19 -15.89
N LEU A 647 -2.02 -6.85 -15.80
CA LEU A 647 -2.52 -5.51 -15.51
C LEU A 647 -3.46 -5.53 -14.30
N ALA A 648 -3.07 -4.82 -13.24
CA ALA A 648 -3.89 -4.57 -12.05
C ALA A 648 -4.23 -3.07 -11.91
N GLY A 649 -5.43 -2.69 -12.34
CA GLY A 649 -5.97 -1.32 -12.30
C GLY A 649 -7.25 -1.18 -11.46
N THR A 650 -7.48 -2.08 -10.51
CA THR A 650 -8.67 -2.10 -9.64
C THR A 650 -8.81 -0.82 -8.82
N GLY A 651 -10.03 -0.30 -8.63
CA GLY A 651 -10.27 0.81 -7.71
C GLY A 651 -9.86 2.18 -8.25
N ASN A 652 -9.97 2.39 -9.56
CA ASN A 652 -9.68 3.69 -10.21
C ASN A 652 -10.96 4.44 -10.61
N GLN A 653 -10.85 5.48 -11.44
CA GLN A 653 -11.98 6.15 -12.12
C GLN A 653 -11.90 5.97 -13.64
N VAL A 654 -11.28 4.88 -14.10
CA VAL A 654 -10.95 4.68 -15.52
C VAL A 654 -12.23 4.59 -16.34
N THR A 655 -12.31 5.41 -17.39
CA THR A 655 -13.43 5.43 -18.35
C THR A 655 -13.09 4.72 -19.66
N SER A 656 -11.81 4.58 -19.98
CA SER A 656 -11.30 3.90 -21.16
C SER A 656 -9.90 3.36 -20.92
N VAL A 657 -9.61 2.23 -21.57
CA VAL A 657 -8.28 1.61 -21.63
C VAL A 657 -7.88 1.54 -23.09
N ASP A 658 -6.71 2.06 -23.43
CA ASP A 658 -6.11 1.90 -24.75
C ASP A 658 -4.97 0.88 -24.65
N PHE A 659 -5.19 -0.34 -25.15
CA PHE A 659 -4.19 -1.41 -25.16
C PHE A 659 -3.08 -1.16 -26.21
N GLY A 660 -3.32 -0.31 -27.21
CA GLY A 660 -2.44 -0.03 -28.34
C GLY A 660 -1.72 -1.25 -28.94
N LYS A 661 -0.42 -1.43 -28.60
CA LYS A 661 0.42 -2.51 -29.14
C LYS A 661 0.38 -3.80 -28.32
N VAL A 662 -0.28 -3.82 -27.16
CA VAL A 662 -0.45 -5.02 -26.35
C VAL A 662 -1.37 -5.98 -27.10
N THR A 663 -0.83 -7.12 -27.55
CA THR A 663 -1.59 -8.15 -28.27
C THR A 663 -1.92 -9.37 -27.42
N SER A 664 -1.31 -9.50 -26.24
CA SER A 664 -1.55 -10.60 -25.31
C SER A 664 -1.36 -10.11 -23.87
N ILE A 665 -2.20 -10.61 -22.96
CA ILE A 665 -2.04 -10.48 -21.50
C ILE A 665 -2.20 -11.88 -20.93
N GLU A 666 -1.11 -12.65 -20.84
CA GLU A 666 -1.18 -14.09 -20.52
C GLU A 666 -1.58 -14.38 -19.06
N GLY A 667 -1.26 -13.47 -18.14
CA GLY A 667 -1.58 -13.58 -16.71
C GLY A 667 -3.01 -13.14 -16.42
N SER A 668 -3.19 -11.91 -15.95
CA SER A 668 -4.50 -11.40 -15.56
C SER A 668 -4.73 -9.94 -15.95
N LEU A 669 -5.97 -9.63 -16.30
CA LEU A 669 -6.50 -8.29 -16.51
C LEU A 669 -7.52 -7.97 -15.43
N HIS A 670 -7.14 -7.18 -14.43
CA HIS A 670 -7.99 -6.78 -13.32
C HIS A 670 -8.31 -5.29 -13.39
N LEU A 671 -9.55 -4.96 -13.73
CA LEU A 671 -10.10 -3.60 -13.79
C LEU A 671 -11.38 -3.47 -12.95
N ARG A 672 -11.42 -4.17 -11.82
CA ARG A 672 -12.58 -4.24 -10.93
C ARG A 672 -12.79 -2.96 -10.13
N TYR A 673 -13.99 -2.78 -9.59
CA TYR A 673 -14.37 -1.82 -8.54
C TYR A 673 -14.04 -0.34 -8.82
N SER A 674 -15.02 0.55 -8.58
CA SER A 674 -14.89 2.02 -8.65
C SER A 674 -14.51 2.62 -10.02
N ASN A 675 -14.03 1.81 -10.96
CA ASN A 675 -13.84 2.21 -12.35
C ASN A 675 -15.15 2.65 -12.99
N LYS A 676 -15.04 3.50 -13.99
CA LYS A 676 -16.17 4.14 -14.69
C LYS A 676 -16.28 3.65 -16.13
N LEU A 677 -15.82 2.42 -16.39
CA LEU A 677 -15.87 1.78 -17.69
C LEU A 677 -17.32 1.56 -18.10
N LYS A 678 -17.69 2.09 -19.27
CA LYS A 678 -19.00 1.85 -19.91
C LYS A 678 -18.95 0.75 -20.97
N SER A 679 -17.79 0.62 -21.60
CA SER A 679 -17.42 -0.40 -22.57
C SER A 679 -15.93 -0.72 -22.40
N LEU A 680 -15.52 -1.86 -22.93
CA LEU A 680 -14.12 -2.26 -23.02
C LEU A 680 -13.92 -3.01 -24.34
N ASP A 681 -12.97 -2.55 -25.15
CA ASP A 681 -12.66 -3.12 -26.45
C ASP A 681 -11.44 -4.04 -26.33
N PHE A 682 -11.66 -5.34 -26.52
CA PHE A 682 -10.61 -6.36 -26.49
C PHE A 682 -10.06 -6.68 -27.89
N THR A 683 -10.52 -6.01 -28.96
CA THR A 683 -10.08 -6.27 -30.34
C THR A 683 -8.56 -6.30 -30.53
N PRO A 684 -7.74 -5.45 -29.85
CA PRO A 684 -6.29 -5.53 -29.95
C PRO A 684 -5.67 -6.82 -29.41
N LEU A 685 -6.37 -7.51 -28.50
CA LEU A 685 -5.89 -8.70 -27.81
C LEU A 685 -6.26 -9.97 -28.59
N GLN A 686 -5.27 -10.84 -28.79
CA GLN A 686 -5.41 -12.15 -29.43
C GLN A 686 -5.55 -13.28 -28.41
N GLN A 687 -4.97 -13.09 -27.22
CA GLN A 687 -5.04 -14.01 -26.10
C GLN A 687 -5.07 -13.23 -24.79
N THR A 688 -5.79 -13.76 -23.82
CA THR A 688 -5.80 -13.24 -22.46
C THR A 688 -5.90 -14.39 -21.48
N GLY A 689 -5.27 -14.24 -20.32
CA GLY A 689 -5.47 -15.10 -19.17
C GLY A 689 -6.78 -14.76 -18.49
N GLU A 690 -6.75 -14.52 -17.18
CA GLU A 690 -7.96 -14.18 -16.44
C GLU A 690 -8.45 -12.76 -16.74
N ILE A 691 -9.76 -12.58 -16.90
CA ILE A 691 -10.39 -11.27 -17.07
C ILE A 691 -11.30 -11.00 -15.88
N GLN A 692 -11.05 -9.90 -15.16
CA GLN A 692 -11.92 -9.43 -14.09
C GLN A 692 -12.27 -7.95 -14.28
N VAL A 693 -13.51 -7.68 -14.69
CA VAL A 693 -14.03 -6.32 -14.96
C VAL A 693 -15.28 -6.00 -14.13
N ASP A 694 -15.47 -6.73 -13.04
CA ASP A 694 -16.60 -6.65 -12.12
C ASP A 694 -16.75 -5.28 -11.45
N HIS A 695 -17.98 -4.91 -11.13
CA HIS A 695 -18.35 -3.70 -10.40
C HIS A 695 -17.90 -2.40 -11.09
N SER A 696 -17.94 -2.41 -12.43
CA SER A 696 -17.87 -1.20 -13.28
C SER A 696 -19.25 -0.94 -13.90
N PRO A 697 -19.64 0.33 -14.17
CA PRO A 697 -20.92 0.69 -14.78
C PRO A 697 -20.95 0.38 -16.29
N LEU A 698 -20.63 -0.87 -16.66
CA LEU A 698 -20.70 -1.36 -18.03
C LEU A 698 -22.18 -1.37 -18.44
N SER A 699 -22.54 -0.49 -19.38
CA SER A 699 -23.95 -0.17 -19.68
C SER A 699 -24.36 -0.46 -21.12
N GLU A 700 -23.43 -0.84 -22.00
CA GLU A 700 -23.72 -1.08 -23.41
C GLU A 700 -23.39 -2.52 -23.81
N VAL A 701 -22.14 -2.79 -24.14
CA VAL A 701 -21.67 -4.10 -24.63
C VAL A 701 -20.24 -4.30 -24.16
N VAL A 702 -19.93 -5.51 -23.70
CA VAL A 702 -18.55 -6.01 -23.66
C VAL A 702 -18.32 -6.80 -24.94
N ASP A 703 -17.39 -6.33 -25.77
CA ASP A 703 -17.02 -6.99 -27.03
C ASP A 703 -15.62 -7.58 -26.91
N PHE A 704 -15.55 -8.91 -26.94
CA PHE A 704 -14.28 -9.64 -26.87
C PHE A 704 -13.51 -9.62 -28.20
N GLY A 705 -14.06 -9.01 -29.25
CA GLY A 705 -13.33 -8.69 -30.48
C GLY A 705 -12.78 -9.94 -31.16
N THR A 706 -11.45 -10.08 -31.20
CA THR A 706 -10.76 -11.20 -31.87
C THR A 706 -10.37 -12.34 -30.94
N LEU A 707 -10.62 -12.20 -29.64
CA LEU A 707 -10.32 -13.24 -28.66
C LEU A 707 -11.10 -14.52 -28.99
N THR A 708 -10.36 -15.62 -29.05
CA THR A 708 -10.92 -16.97 -29.24
C THR A 708 -10.85 -17.81 -27.96
N ARG A 709 -9.98 -17.43 -27.02
CA ARG A 709 -9.77 -18.16 -25.78
C ARG A 709 -9.44 -17.24 -24.61
N VAL A 710 -9.99 -17.58 -23.45
CA VAL A 710 -9.62 -17.04 -22.13
C VAL A 710 -8.93 -18.17 -21.38
N ASN A 711 -7.63 -18.06 -21.11
CA ASN A 711 -6.86 -19.13 -20.46
C ASN A 711 -7.13 -19.22 -18.93
N GLY A 712 -7.88 -18.26 -18.37
CA GLY A 712 -8.24 -18.22 -16.96
C GLY A 712 -9.76 -18.08 -16.79
N GLY A 713 -10.16 -17.48 -15.67
CA GLY A 713 -11.56 -17.16 -15.43
C GLY A 713 -12.02 -15.90 -16.16
N LEU A 714 -13.32 -15.81 -16.41
CA LEU A 714 -14.02 -14.66 -16.93
C LEU A 714 -15.03 -14.18 -15.89
N PHE A 715 -14.76 -13.01 -15.31
CA PHE A 715 -15.59 -12.40 -14.27
C PHE A 715 -16.14 -11.06 -14.77
N ILE A 716 -17.46 -11.03 -14.96
CA ILE A 716 -18.21 -9.84 -15.36
C ILE A 716 -19.46 -9.68 -14.49
N HIS A 717 -19.35 -8.80 -13.50
CA HIS A 717 -20.49 -8.29 -12.74
C HIS A 717 -20.78 -6.82 -13.07
N ALA A 718 -21.86 -6.56 -13.79
CA ALA A 718 -22.31 -5.21 -14.13
C ALA A 718 -23.84 -5.09 -14.09
N SER A 719 -24.33 -4.28 -13.16
CA SER A 719 -25.76 -4.13 -12.90
C SER A 719 -26.57 -3.61 -14.09
N GLN A 720 -25.93 -2.89 -15.02
CA GLN A 720 -26.55 -2.30 -16.21
C GLN A 720 -26.26 -3.06 -17.50
N LEU A 721 -25.47 -4.12 -17.47
CA LEU A 721 -25.10 -4.86 -18.67
C LEU A 721 -26.30 -5.68 -19.16
N PHE A 722 -26.70 -5.45 -20.41
CA PHE A 722 -27.83 -6.13 -21.04
C PHE A 722 -27.42 -7.04 -22.20
N HIS A 723 -26.16 -6.98 -22.64
CA HIS A 723 -25.61 -7.86 -23.67
C HIS A 723 -24.10 -8.10 -23.47
N VAL A 724 -23.66 -9.35 -23.65
CA VAL A 724 -22.24 -9.76 -23.68
C VAL A 724 -21.98 -10.40 -25.03
N ASN A 725 -21.06 -9.84 -25.83
CA ASN A 725 -20.74 -10.38 -27.15
C ASN A 725 -19.55 -11.35 -27.07
N MET A 726 -19.85 -12.66 -26.99
CA MET A 726 -18.87 -13.76 -27.00
C MET A 726 -18.80 -14.48 -28.37
N THR A 727 -19.10 -13.79 -29.47
CA THR A 727 -19.26 -14.41 -30.81
C THR A 727 -18.08 -15.23 -31.32
N ARG A 728 -16.85 -15.00 -30.83
CA ARG A 728 -15.65 -15.73 -31.22
C ARG A 728 -15.00 -16.54 -30.11
N ILE A 729 -15.46 -16.41 -28.86
CA ILE A 729 -14.87 -17.14 -27.75
C ILE A 729 -15.28 -18.60 -27.88
N GLU A 730 -14.30 -19.47 -28.10
CA GLU A 730 -14.48 -20.91 -28.25
C GLU A 730 -14.21 -21.65 -26.92
N HIS A 731 -13.31 -21.12 -26.10
CA HIS A 731 -12.82 -21.74 -24.86
C HIS A 731 -12.68 -20.73 -23.71
N ILE A 732 -13.18 -21.12 -22.54
CA ILE A 732 -12.85 -20.49 -21.25
C ILE A 732 -12.28 -21.61 -20.38
N ASP A 733 -10.98 -21.54 -20.09
CA ASP A 733 -10.30 -22.62 -19.37
C ASP A 733 -10.63 -22.64 -17.86
N GLY A 734 -11.01 -21.49 -17.31
CA GLY A 734 -11.32 -21.32 -15.89
C GLY A 734 -12.80 -21.08 -15.60
N PHE A 735 -13.03 -20.35 -14.51
CA PHE A 735 -14.35 -20.03 -13.98
C PHE A 735 -15.10 -19.04 -14.87
N LEU A 736 -16.39 -19.24 -15.09
CA LEU A 736 -17.27 -18.27 -15.74
C LEU A 736 -18.21 -17.66 -14.71
N ASN A 737 -17.94 -16.41 -14.31
CA ASN A 737 -18.79 -15.64 -13.41
C ASN A 737 -19.48 -14.50 -14.17
N LEU A 738 -20.80 -14.61 -14.32
CA LEU A 738 -21.61 -13.57 -14.97
C LEU A 738 -22.75 -13.17 -14.02
N ALA A 739 -22.67 -11.98 -13.44
CA ALA A 739 -23.74 -11.44 -12.59
C ALA A 739 -24.26 -10.13 -13.20
N ASN A 740 -25.44 -10.13 -13.84
CA ASN A 740 -25.85 -9.00 -14.68
C ASN A 740 -27.36 -8.91 -14.83
N SER A 741 -27.88 -7.77 -15.29
CA SER A 741 -29.29 -7.60 -15.71
C SER A 741 -29.60 -8.18 -17.09
N LEU A 742 -28.88 -9.23 -17.52
CA LEU A 742 -29.08 -9.83 -18.85
C LEU A 742 -30.48 -10.43 -18.95
N ALA A 743 -31.20 -10.07 -20.02
CA ALA A 743 -32.47 -10.71 -20.38
C ALA A 743 -32.28 -11.99 -21.21
N SER A 744 -31.09 -12.17 -21.79
CA SER A 744 -30.69 -13.34 -22.57
C SER A 744 -29.18 -13.50 -22.50
N ILE A 745 -28.70 -14.74 -22.44
CA ILE A 745 -27.30 -15.09 -22.68
C ILE A 745 -27.24 -16.03 -23.88
N ASP A 746 -26.32 -15.77 -24.79
CA ASP A 746 -26.04 -16.61 -25.94
C ASP A 746 -24.56 -16.98 -25.90
N PHE A 747 -24.29 -18.27 -25.71
CA PHE A 747 -22.93 -18.80 -25.62
C PHE A 747 -22.25 -18.89 -27.00
N GLN A 748 -22.97 -18.63 -28.11
CA GLN A 748 -22.40 -18.43 -29.44
C GLN A 748 -21.43 -19.55 -29.85
N GLN A 749 -20.13 -19.28 -29.98
CA GLN A 749 -19.12 -20.27 -30.38
C GLN A 749 -18.47 -21.01 -29.19
N LEU A 750 -18.87 -20.70 -27.96
CA LEU A 750 -18.27 -21.29 -26.76
C LEU A 750 -18.60 -22.79 -26.70
N THR A 751 -17.56 -23.62 -26.77
CA THR A 751 -17.70 -25.07 -26.75
C THR A 751 -17.26 -25.71 -25.44
N PHE A 752 -16.42 -25.01 -24.67
CA PHE A 752 -15.77 -25.57 -23.49
C PHE A 752 -15.66 -24.54 -22.35
N ILE A 753 -16.02 -24.98 -21.15
CA ILE A 753 -15.79 -24.26 -19.89
C ILE A 753 -15.08 -25.20 -18.91
N GLY A 754 -13.82 -24.87 -18.57
CA GLY A 754 -12.96 -25.74 -17.76
C GLY A 754 -13.14 -25.59 -16.25
N GLY A 755 -13.76 -24.51 -15.78
CA GLY A 755 -14.09 -24.29 -14.37
C GLY A 755 -15.59 -24.30 -14.10
N ASP A 756 -15.96 -23.72 -12.96
CA ASP A 756 -17.36 -23.60 -12.60
C ASP A 756 -18.04 -22.47 -13.38
N ILE A 757 -19.34 -22.59 -13.52
CA ILE A 757 -20.22 -21.54 -13.99
C ILE A 757 -21.00 -21.05 -12.78
N GLN A 758 -20.82 -19.79 -12.41
CA GLN A 758 -21.69 -19.12 -11.47
C GLN A 758 -22.33 -17.93 -12.15
N ALA A 759 -23.66 -17.88 -12.13
CA ALA A 759 -24.35 -16.74 -12.69
C ALA A 759 -25.56 -16.31 -11.87
N TYR A 760 -25.74 -15.00 -11.83
CA TYR A 760 -26.87 -14.36 -11.17
C TYR A 760 -27.57 -13.46 -12.18
N PHE A 761 -28.78 -13.86 -12.58
CA PHE A 761 -29.54 -13.18 -13.61
C PHE A 761 -30.98 -12.91 -13.15
N PRO A 762 -31.25 -11.75 -12.53
CA PRO A 762 -32.59 -11.41 -12.05
C PRO A 762 -33.56 -11.02 -13.18
N LYS A 763 -33.19 -11.17 -14.45
CA LYS A 763 -34.07 -10.88 -15.61
C LYS A 763 -34.04 -11.97 -16.68
N LEU A 764 -33.27 -13.03 -16.49
CA LEU A 764 -33.13 -14.09 -17.47
C LEU A 764 -34.23 -15.13 -17.23
N ALA A 765 -35.22 -15.18 -18.12
CA ALA A 765 -36.31 -16.16 -18.03
C ALA A 765 -35.91 -17.55 -18.55
N THR A 766 -35.03 -17.60 -19.56
CA THR A 766 -34.58 -18.84 -20.19
C THR A 766 -33.07 -18.87 -20.25
N LEU A 767 -32.49 -19.96 -19.73
CA LEU A 767 -31.08 -20.26 -19.87
C LEU A 767 -30.88 -21.36 -20.92
N ASN A 768 -30.01 -21.12 -21.90
CA ASN A 768 -29.78 -22.04 -23.01
C ASN A 768 -28.27 -22.19 -23.26
N PHE A 769 -27.75 -23.41 -23.15
CA PHE A 769 -26.35 -23.76 -23.33
C PHE A 769 -25.99 -24.23 -24.75
N GLN A 770 -26.78 -23.87 -25.77
CA GLN A 770 -26.48 -24.20 -27.16
C GLN A 770 -25.01 -23.92 -27.52
N ASN A 771 -24.39 -24.88 -28.21
CA ASN A 771 -22.96 -24.96 -28.59
C ASN A 771 -21.97 -25.36 -27.49
N VAL A 772 -22.27 -25.18 -26.21
CA VAL A 772 -21.41 -25.65 -25.11
C VAL A 772 -21.48 -27.17 -25.07
N ARG A 773 -20.34 -27.86 -25.17
CA ARG A 773 -20.28 -29.34 -25.21
C ARG A 773 -19.88 -29.95 -23.88
N GLU A 774 -19.00 -29.29 -23.15
CA GLU A 774 -18.44 -29.78 -21.90
C GLU A 774 -18.25 -28.64 -20.91
N ILE A 775 -18.67 -28.92 -19.67
CA ILE A 775 -18.44 -28.08 -18.50
C ILE A 775 -17.73 -28.96 -17.48
N SER A 776 -16.46 -28.66 -17.18
CA SER A 776 -15.67 -29.53 -16.30
C SER A 776 -15.94 -29.30 -14.81
N GLY A 777 -16.41 -28.11 -14.42
CA GLY A 777 -16.69 -27.77 -13.03
C GLY A 777 -18.17 -27.84 -12.63
N VAL A 778 -18.49 -27.09 -11.58
CA VAL A 778 -19.85 -26.94 -11.04
C VAL A 778 -20.69 -25.98 -11.87
N VAL A 779 -21.95 -26.31 -12.08
CA VAL A 779 -22.92 -25.36 -12.64
C VAL A 779 -23.81 -24.84 -11.52
N ARG A 780 -23.73 -23.55 -11.20
CA ARG A 780 -24.50 -22.91 -10.13
C ARG A 780 -25.29 -21.70 -10.64
N PHE A 781 -26.61 -21.86 -10.64
CA PHE A 781 -27.57 -20.78 -10.80
C PHE A 781 -28.40 -20.70 -9.52
N SER A 782 -28.29 -19.59 -8.83
CA SER A 782 -28.99 -19.40 -7.56
C SER A 782 -29.57 -17.99 -7.47
N VAL A 783 -30.75 -17.88 -6.84
CA VAL A 783 -31.39 -16.60 -6.52
C VAL A 783 -31.76 -15.81 -7.80
N GLY A 784 -32.48 -16.40 -8.74
CA GLY A 784 -32.79 -15.77 -10.03
C GLY A 784 -34.25 -15.87 -10.47
N ASP A 785 -34.54 -15.36 -11.67
CA ASP A 785 -35.88 -15.40 -12.29
C ASP A 785 -35.99 -16.44 -13.42
N ILE A 786 -35.08 -17.42 -13.43
CA ILE A 786 -35.05 -18.44 -14.49
C ILE A 786 -36.31 -19.30 -14.39
N GLU A 787 -37.09 -19.37 -15.47
CA GLU A 787 -38.29 -20.19 -15.59
C GLU A 787 -38.02 -21.53 -16.31
N SER A 788 -37.01 -21.55 -17.19
CA SER A 788 -36.67 -22.72 -18.01
C SER A 788 -35.17 -22.83 -18.27
N VAL A 789 -34.66 -24.06 -18.26
CA VAL A 789 -33.26 -24.38 -18.55
C VAL A 789 -33.19 -25.38 -19.69
N HIS A 790 -32.35 -25.11 -20.69
CA HIS A 790 -32.04 -25.97 -21.83
C HIS A 790 -30.54 -26.24 -21.89
N PHE A 791 -30.14 -27.49 -21.74
CA PHE A 791 -28.73 -27.89 -21.78
C PHE A 791 -28.19 -28.06 -23.21
N GLY A 792 -29.04 -28.11 -24.23
CA GLY A 792 -28.65 -28.08 -25.63
C GLY A 792 -27.61 -29.15 -25.99
N ASP A 793 -26.41 -28.71 -26.37
CA ASP A 793 -25.32 -29.57 -26.82
C ASP A 793 -24.41 -30.08 -25.70
N VAL A 794 -24.69 -29.70 -24.44
CA VAL A 794 -23.87 -30.12 -23.30
C VAL A 794 -24.02 -31.62 -23.12
N THR A 795 -22.89 -32.33 -23.11
CA THR A 795 -22.86 -33.80 -22.96
C THR A 795 -22.49 -34.25 -21.56
N ARG A 796 -21.73 -33.40 -20.84
CA ARG A 796 -21.19 -33.68 -19.50
C ARG A 796 -21.09 -32.43 -18.65
N ILE A 797 -21.47 -32.57 -17.38
CA ILE A 797 -21.10 -31.68 -16.27
C ILE A 797 -20.18 -32.48 -15.33
N GLY A 798 -18.94 -32.02 -15.16
CA GLY A 798 -17.88 -32.75 -14.47
C GLY A 798 -17.96 -32.75 -12.95
N GLU A 799 -18.75 -31.86 -12.36
CA GLU A 799 -19.07 -31.88 -10.93
C GLU A 799 -20.59 -31.81 -10.71
N GLY A 800 -21.09 -30.91 -9.86
CA GLY A 800 -22.51 -30.82 -9.52
C GLY A 800 -23.29 -29.81 -10.34
N LEU A 801 -24.62 -29.98 -10.35
CA LEU A 801 -25.57 -29.04 -10.92
C LEU A 801 -26.48 -28.48 -9.81
N PHE A 802 -26.40 -27.18 -9.60
CA PHE A 802 -27.11 -26.45 -8.55
C PHE A 802 -28.00 -25.37 -9.19
N LEU A 803 -29.28 -25.66 -9.27
CA LEU A 803 -30.35 -24.81 -9.76
C LEU A 803 -31.29 -24.46 -8.62
N SER A 804 -30.81 -23.74 -7.60
CA SER A 804 -31.58 -23.45 -6.39
C SER A 804 -32.23 -22.07 -6.41
N ASP A 805 -33.33 -21.86 -5.72
CA ASP A 805 -33.94 -20.53 -5.48
C ASP A 805 -34.20 -19.73 -6.77
N ASN A 806 -34.93 -20.32 -7.72
CA ASN A 806 -35.33 -19.71 -8.99
C ASN A 806 -36.85 -19.90 -9.22
N ASN A 807 -37.33 -19.57 -10.42
CA ASN A 807 -38.72 -19.77 -10.84
C ASN A 807 -38.89 -20.97 -11.78
N ILE A 808 -37.98 -21.95 -11.76
CA ILE A 808 -37.89 -22.98 -12.80
C ILE A 808 -39.15 -23.84 -12.79
N ARG A 809 -39.76 -24.01 -13.96
CA ARG A 809 -40.96 -24.84 -14.20
C ARG A 809 -40.68 -26.03 -15.10
N SER A 810 -39.57 -25.99 -15.83
CA SER A 810 -39.14 -27.06 -16.73
C SER A 810 -37.63 -27.07 -16.92
N ILE A 811 -37.04 -28.26 -16.88
CA ILE A 811 -35.64 -28.50 -17.24
C ILE A 811 -35.64 -29.43 -18.46
N ALA A 812 -34.98 -29.00 -19.53
CA ALA A 812 -34.71 -29.81 -20.70
C ALA A 812 -33.25 -30.28 -20.65
N TRP A 813 -33.06 -31.58 -20.40
CA TRP A 813 -31.74 -32.22 -20.32
C TRP A 813 -31.06 -32.37 -21.67
N ASP A 814 -31.83 -32.34 -22.77
CA ASP A 814 -31.34 -32.36 -24.15
C ASP A 814 -30.30 -33.49 -24.40
N ASN A 815 -29.04 -33.16 -24.70
CA ASN A 815 -27.97 -34.12 -24.95
C ASN A 815 -27.15 -34.50 -23.71
N LEU A 816 -27.53 -34.04 -22.52
CA LEU A 816 -26.78 -34.28 -21.29
C LEU A 816 -26.86 -35.75 -20.91
N THR A 817 -25.70 -36.40 -20.81
CA THR A 817 -25.60 -37.84 -20.51
C THR A 817 -25.01 -38.12 -19.14
N VAL A 818 -24.25 -37.17 -18.58
CA VAL A 818 -23.52 -37.34 -17.33
C VAL A 818 -23.53 -36.04 -16.53
N ILE A 819 -23.85 -36.16 -15.24
CA ILE A 819 -23.53 -35.20 -14.18
C ILE A 819 -22.77 -36.01 -13.13
N ASP A 820 -21.48 -35.74 -12.97
CA ASP A 820 -20.59 -36.54 -12.11
C ASP A 820 -20.79 -36.26 -10.60
N GLY A 821 -21.50 -35.18 -10.26
CA GLY A 821 -21.81 -34.74 -8.90
C GLY A 821 -23.31 -34.67 -8.58
N PRO A 822 -23.68 -33.98 -7.49
CA PRO A 822 -25.05 -33.95 -7.02
C PRO A 822 -25.94 -33.02 -7.87
N LEU A 823 -27.24 -33.31 -7.87
CA LEU A 823 -28.28 -32.51 -8.52
C LEU A 823 -29.13 -31.78 -7.47
N HIS A 824 -28.98 -30.46 -7.38
CA HIS A 824 -29.72 -29.61 -6.45
C HIS A 824 -30.69 -28.74 -7.24
N VAL A 825 -31.99 -28.86 -6.98
CA VAL A 825 -33.06 -28.15 -7.72
C VAL A 825 -34.14 -27.57 -6.77
N GLN A 826 -33.78 -27.35 -5.51
CA GLN A 826 -34.69 -26.83 -4.46
C GLN A 826 -35.08 -25.36 -4.67
N GLY A 827 -36.19 -24.94 -4.07
CA GLY A 827 -36.64 -23.54 -4.14
C GLY A 827 -37.09 -23.13 -5.54
N ASN A 828 -37.79 -24.02 -6.26
CA ASN A 828 -38.29 -23.75 -7.62
C ASN A 828 -39.80 -23.96 -7.75
N SER A 829 -40.34 -23.66 -8.94
CA SER A 829 -41.76 -23.84 -9.29
C SER A 829 -42.04 -25.16 -10.04
N LEU A 830 -41.20 -26.18 -9.87
CA LEU A 830 -41.36 -27.49 -10.50
C LEU A 830 -42.52 -28.25 -9.84
N THR A 831 -43.27 -29.01 -10.65
CA THR A 831 -44.30 -29.94 -10.15
C THR A 831 -43.92 -31.40 -10.39
N ASN A 832 -43.14 -31.65 -11.44
CA ASN A 832 -42.59 -32.96 -11.76
C ASN A 832 -41.15 -32.79 -12.24
N LEU A 833 -40.30 -33.78 -11.97
CA LEU A 833 -38.93 -33.84 -12.42
C LEU A 833 -38.58 -35.28 -12.86
N ASP A 834 -38.19 -35.44 -14.12
CA ASP A 834 -37.57 -36.67 -14.61
C ASP A 834 -36.07 -36.42 -14.74
N CYS A 835 -35.21 -37.05 -13.94
CA CYS A 835 -33.76 -36.79 -13.99
C CYS A 835 -33.04 -37.62 -15.05
N GLN A 836 -33.71 -38.55 -15.75
CA GLN A 836 -33.11 -39.41 -16.78
C GLN A 836 -31.86 -40.21 -16.33
N GLY A 837 -31.72 -40.49 -15.04
CA GLY A 837 -30.56 -41.15 -14.46
C GLY A 837 -29.34 -40.25 -14.26
N LEU A 838 -29.49 -38.92 -14.37
CA LEU A 838 -28.43 -37.95 -14.15
C LEU A 838 -28.24 -37.62 -12.66
N GLY A 839 -26.99 -37.32 -12.29
CA GLY A 839 -26.58 -36.93 -10.95
C GLY A 839 -26.30 -38.12 -10.03
N THR A 840 -25.46 -37.90 -9.02
CA THR A 840 -25.10 -38.93 -8.02
C THR A 840 -26.10 -39.02 -6.87
N CYS A 841 -26.71 -37.89 -6.52
CA CYS A 841 -27.82 -37.79 -5.57
C CYS A 841 -28.67 -36.56 -5.91
N LEU A 842 -29.90 -36.50 -5.38
CA LEU A 842 -30.87 -35.44 -5.68
C LEU A 842 -31.28 -34.69 -4.41
N CYS A 843 -31.39 -33.36 -4.49
CA CYS A 843 -32.32 -32.64 -3.63
C CYS A 843 -33.24 -31.72 -4.40
N VAL A 844 -34.49 -31.77 -3.97
CA VAL A 844 -35.64 -31.16 -4.61
C VAL A 844 -36.67 -30.88 -3.52
N ASP A 845 -37.56 -29.92 -3.76
CA ASP A 845 -38.65 -29.63 -2.83
C ASP A 845 -39.57 -30.85 -2.69
N ALA A 846 -40.02 -31.13 -1.47
CA ALA A 846 -40.81 -32.32 -1.14
C ALA A 846 -42.15 -32.44 -1.92
N SER A 847 -42.63 -31.34 -2.51
CA SER A 847 -43.85 -31.29 -3.31
C SER A 847 -43.67 -31.74 -4.77
N VAL A 848 -42.44 -31.96 -5.24
CA VAL A 848 -42.15 -32.32 -6.63
C VAL A 848 -42.23 -33.83 -6.84
N ASN A 849 -43.00 -34.29 -7.83
CA ASN A 849 -43.01 -35.70 -8.19
C ASN A 849 -41.75 -36.06 -9.01
N ILE A 850 -40.94 -36.99 -8.52
CA ILE A 850 -39.67 -37.38 -9.16
C ILE A 850 -39.76 -38.73 -9.91
N THR A 851 -39.08 -38.85 -11.05
CA THR A 851 -38.95 -40.07 -11.86
C THR A 851 -37.53 -40.23 -12.40
N ASN A 852 -37.03 -41.46 -12.53
CA ASN A 852 -35.65 -41.77 -12.96
C ASN A 852 -34.57 -40.90 -12.30
N CYS A 853 -34.74 -40.58 -11.01
CA CYS A 853 -33.81 -39.75 -10.25
C CYS A 853 -32.93 -40.61 -9.33
N PRO A 854 -31.71 -40.15 -9.01
CA PRO A 854 -30.86 -40.81 -8.02
C PRO A 854 -31.48 -40.73 -6.62
N GLU A 855 -30.86 -41.42 -5.65
CA GLU A 855 -31.29 -41.34 -4.25
C GLU A 855 -31.18 -39.89 -3.74
N LEU A 856 -32.00 -39.57 -2.73
CA LEU A 856 -31.90 -38.25 -2.09
C LEU A 856 -30.51 -38.11 -1.47
N CYS A 857 -29.88 -36.95 -1.65
CA CYS A 857 -28.62 -36.68 -0.97
C CYS A 857 -28.86 -36.76 0.54
N GLY A 858 -27.87 -37.25 1.29
CA GLY A 858 -27.97 -37.27 2.75
C GLY A 858 -28.19 -35.86 3.23
N ASP A 859 -27.25 -35.01 2.81
CA ASP A 859 -27.26 -33.56 2.73
C ASP A 859 -28.40 -33.08 1.83
N CYS A 860 -29.51 -32.48 2.31
CA CYS A 860 -30.51 -31.66 1.58
C CYS A 860 -31.00 -30.46 2.46
#